data_AF-A0A8D7B8B5-F1
#
_entry.id   AF-A0A8D7B8B5-F1
#
_cell.length_a   1.000
_cell.length_b   1.000
_cell.length_c   1.000
_cell.angle_alpha   90.00
_cell.angle_beta   90.00
_cell.angle_gamma   90.00
#
_symmetry.space_group_name_H-M   'P 1'
#
loop_
_entity.id
_entity.type
_entity.pdbx_description
1 polymer ?
#
loop_
_entity_poly.entity_id
_entity_poly.type
_entity_poly.pdbx_seq_one_letter_code
_entity_poly.pdbx_strand_id
1 'polypeptide(L)'
;MGEGIIIGLLDIGVTPGHPSYDDHGMPPPPAKWKGRCDLKASACNNKLIGARSFINHDGRDRRSTGTPVDEEGHGTHTSSTAAGAFVKHANVMDDGVDVLSFSISADPIPFHSDPIAQGTFNAIGKGVFISCSAGNEGPDPGSVNNDAPWVLTVGASTTDRLFLASVKLGNGRKLYGESLHRPRSFNPKMLPLVYPGFVTAKDGAYMCINGTLDGVDVRGKMVLCQLGVIDSVQMSEVVKKAGGAGMIVMNYPVDGYTIIADDHVLPTSVVPYAYGLEIQAYINSTSTPIANIIYHGGPILDELHHPADLFAVGAGHVNPRQAIDPGLVYDLTQEDYVPYLCGLGYNDSAVSALTRKPVRCSSLKSISQGELNYPSISVKLRANSSKSVSYTRTVTNVGKPTSIYAVKVDMPKGVSARVTPTTLSFKKVNQKKSFSISFRRSGGRSGRVSGQLRWVSRKHVHYDYKDATGPEPKCQPMKDSSVNATSRSSVRGCKEPIELVLSFHVLHLYIIIEKVGGVSSSDGTEEPKVYIVHVKQPEGENFSVAEQWAPWYSSLLNGATDVFGLASEQDTAASRIIYSYRNVMTGFSARLTDKEVEAMSKLDWFLHAYPSPVYRPLTTHTPMFLGLRYGGHSVWNATNMGEGIIIGVLDSGVTPGHRSYDDHGMPPAPAKWKGRCDLNATVCNNKLIGARSFIKYNNVTRRSTDEPIDYDGHGTHTSTTAAGAFVKGANANGSAKGVASGMAPRAHIAAYKVCYGSQCLGHDILAGMDAAVDDGVDVLSVSLGGDSEHFHSNPIAQGGFNAINRGVFVSCSAGNSGPDHNTLSNDAPWLLTVGASTMDRSLLATVKLGDGQEFDGETMYQPHDFGSKMLPLMYPNGNEQSSLCVSGSLDRFDVRGKIVLCDRGRNSRIEKGQVVQFGGGAGMILANAPVDGYTTVADPHVLPASNVPHAYGLKIKSYINSTSSPTATIIFKGTAMNTAHSPAMASFSSRGPSQITPGILKPDITGPGVSVLAAWKDQKFNMNSGTSMSCPHLSGIAALIKKAHPDWSPAAIKSAIMTTAYVTDNSRGPILDERHLPADFFAIGAGHVNPPNAIDPGLVYDLTPQDYIPYLCGLYDSTYVQVIVRKHVDCSSVKSISEGELNYPSISVTLPANSSTSISYTRTVTNVGEPKSTYTVKLDVPKEVSAGVTPTTLSFNEVNQKQSFSISFRRNGGGSGAVQGQLLWVSGTHVVRSPISIKLE
;
A
#
# COMPACT_ATOMS: atom_id res chain seq x y z
N MET A 1 27.93 -21.61 -16.24
CA MET A 1 26.70 -21.04 -15.68
C MET A 1 26.10 -22.14 -14.80
N GLY A 2 24.83 -22.57 -14.94
CA GLY A 2 24.32 -23.77 -14.26
C GLY A 2 23.43 -24.76 -15.07
N GLU A 3 23.88 -25.39 -16.16
CA GLU A 3 23.24 -26.57 -16.83
C GLU A 3 23.14 -27.86 -15.98
N GLY A 4 21.98 -28.46 -15.74
CA GLY A 4 20.90 -27.81 -15.03
C GLY A 4 21.16 -27.95 -13.53
N ILE A 5 21.39 -26.81 -12.87
CA ILE A 5 20.61 -26.40 -11.69
C ILE A 5 19.14 -26.47 -12.13
N ILE A 6 18.23 -26.95 -11.29
CA ILE A 6 16.80 -26.84 -11.58
C ILE A 6 16.19 -25.84 -10.60
N ILE A 7 15.41 -24.90 -11.13
CA ILE A 7 14.75 -23.86 -10.36
C ILE A 7 13.28 -24.23 -10.28
N GLY A 8 12.82 -24.53 -9.06
CA GLY A 8 11.42 -24.80 -8.75
C GLY A 8 10.72 -23.51 -8.35
N LEU A 9 9.52 -23.30 -8.86
CA LEU A 9 8.75 -22.08 -8.63
C LEU A 9 7.34 -22.44 -8.19
N LEU A 10 6.89 -21.82 -7.10
CA LEU A 10 5.53 -21.95 -6.59
C LEU A 10 4.79 -20.64 -6.85
N ASP A 11 4.05 -20.63 -7.95
CA ASP A 11 3.32 -19.49 -8.51
C ASP A 11 2.08 -20.03 -9.26
N ILE A 12 1.25 -19.16 -9.82
CA ILE A 12 -0.07 -19.51 -10.37
C ILE A 12 -0.07 -20.39 -11.63
N GLY A 13 1.09 -20.62 -12.25
CA GLY A 13 1.26 -21.46 -13.45
C GLY A 13 2.40 -20.98 -14.34
N VAL A 14 2.41 -21.42 -15.60
CA VAL A 14 3.25 -20.83 -16.68
C VAL A 14 2.49 -20.80 -18.01
N THR A 15 2.77 -19.83 -18.88
CA THR A 15 2.16 -19.74 -20.23
C THR A 15 2.90 -20.66 -21.22
N PRO A 16 2.27 -21.70 -21.78
CA PRO A 16 2.89 -22.56 -22.78
C PRO A 16 3.39 -21.80 -24.01
N GLY A 17 4.63 -22.07 -24.45
CA GLY A 17 5.19 -21.47 -25.67
C GLY A 17 5.66 -20.01 -25.56
N HIS A 18 5.73 -19.43 -24.35
CA HIS A 18 6.32 -18.11 -24.17
C HIS A 18 7.82 -18.11 -24.54
N PRO A 19 8.34 -17.13 -25.31
CA PRO A 19 9.72 -17.19 -25.87
C PRO A 19 10.85 -17.33 -24.85
N SER A 20 10.65 -16.91 -23.59
CA SER A 20 11.64 -17.10 -22.52
C SER A 20 11.91 -18.57 -22.16
N TYR A 21 11.08 -19.50 -22.63
CA TYR A 21 11.24 -20.95 -22.48
C TYR A 21 11.79 -21.64 -23.73
N ASP A 22 12.30 -20.90 -24.73
CA ASP A 22 13.05 -21.51 -25.83
C ASP A 22 14.21 -22.34 -25.28
N ASP A 23 14.36 -23.55 -25.82
CA ASP A 23 15.37 -24.54 -25.44
C ASP A 23 16.41 -24.81 -26.54
N HIS A 24 16.44 -24.00 -27.60
CA HIS A 24 17.51 -24.01 -28.60
C HIS A 24 18.91 -23.95 -27.95
N GLY A 25 19.63 -25.07 -27.99
CA GLY A 25 20.98 -25.22 -27.44
C GLY A 25 21.06 -25.63 -25.97
N MET A 26 19.93 -25.93 -25.32
CA MET A 26 19.92 -26.55 -23.98
C MET A 26 20.22 -28.06 -24.07
N PRO A 27 20.97 -28.64 -23.11
CA PRO A 27 21.07 -30.08 -22.97
C PRO A 27 19.75 -30.68 -22.45
N PRO A 28 19.49 -31.99 -22.64
CA PRO A 28 18.30 -32.64 -22.13
C PRO A 28 18.20 -32.56 -20.59
N PRO A 29 16.98 -32.71 -20.01
CA PRO A 29 16.76 -32.69 -18.57
C PRO A 29 17.78 -33.61 -17.86
N PRO A 30 18.51 -33.11 -16.84
CA PRO A 30 19.47 -33.92 -16.11
C PRO A 30 18.84 -35.23 -15.62
N ALA A 31 19.55 -36.37 -15.74
CA ALA A 31 19.10 -37.76 -15.49
C ALA A 31 18.76 -38.13 -14.02
N LYS A 32 18.32 -37.12 -13.28
CA LYS A 32 18.21 -36.97 -11.84
C LYS A 32 16.90 -36.23 -11.48
N TRP A 33 16.40 -35.41 -12.42
CA TRP A 33 15.01 -34.94 -12.48
C TRP A 33 14.06 -36.13 -12.57
N LYS A 34 13.01 -36.12 -11.75
CA LYS A 34 11.98 -37.18 -11.68
C LYS A 34 10.55 -36.63 -11.75
N GLY A 35 10.40 -35.34 -12.04
CA GLY A 35 9.11 -34.69 -12.16
C GLY A 35 8.38 -35.03 -13.46
N ARG A 36 7.13 -34.57 -13.55
CA ARG A 36 6.24 -34.76 -14.70
C ARG A 36 5.73 -33.42 -15.21
N CYS A 37 5.28 -33.38 -16.46
CA CYS A 37 4.62 -32.24 -17.06
C CYS A 37 3.12 -32.52 -17.20
N ASP A 38 2.29 -31.70 -16.57
CA ASP A 38 0.82 -31.76 -16.59
C ASP A 38 0.22 -30.80 -17.63
N LEU A 39 1.05 -30.24 -18.52
CA LEU A 39 0.65 -29.50 -19.72
C LEU A 39 0.52 -30.44 -20.94
N LYS A 40 -0.02 -29.94 -22.05
CA LYS A 40 -0.08 -30.67 -23.33
C LYS A 40 1.35 -31.04 -23.80
N ALA A 41 1.50 -32.18 -24.47
CA ALA A 41 2.80 -32.81 -24.75
C ALA A 41 3.82 -31.98 -25.57
N SER A 42 3.42 -30.85 -26.17
CA SER A 42 4.29 -29.91 -26.88
C SER A 42 4.65 -28.64 -26.07
N ALA A 43 4.25 -28.56 -24.79
CA ALA A 43 4.39 -27.36 -23.96
C ALA A 43 5.60 -27.39 -23.01
N CYS A 44 6.07 -28.57 -22.63
CA CYS A 44 7.31 -28.77 -21.88
C CYS A 44 8.44 -29.21 -22.84
N ASN A 45 9.65 -28.74 -22.59
CA ASN A 45 10.83 -28.95 -23.44
C ASN A 45 12.10 -29.03 -22.56
N ASN A 46 13.30 -28.88 -23.13
CA ASN A 46 14.55 -28.98 -22.35
C ASN A 46 14.83 -27.74 -21.47
N LYS A 47 13.93 -26.73 -21.47
CA LYS A 47 13.99 -25.50 -20.66
C LYS A 47 12.89 -25.47 -19.60
N LEU A 48 11.62 -25.63 -20.01
CA LEU A 48 10.48 -25.88 -19.14
C LEU A 48 10.29 -27.40 -18.99
N ILE A 49 11.07 -28.01 -18.09
CA ILE A 49 11.15 -29.48 -17.95
C ILE A 49 9.97 -30.11 -17.19
N GLY A 50 9.08 -29.29 -16.63
CA GLY A 50 7.85 -29.72 -15.95
C GLY A 50 7.03 -28.56 -15.42
N ALA A 51 5.73 -28.80 -15.28
CA ALA A 51 4.73 -27.91 -14.70
C ALA A 51 3.62 -28.79 -14.13
N ARG A 52 3.08 -28.44 -12.96
CA ARG A 52 2.10 -29.28 -12.25
C ARG A 52 1.07 -28.42 -11.52
N SER A 53 -0.19 -28.82 -11.57
CA SER A 53 -1.23 -28.20 -10.73
C SER A 53 -1.45 -29.01 -9.46
N PHE A 54 -1.75 -28.30 -8.37
CA PHE A 54 -2.11 -28.85 -7.06
C PHE A 54 -3.44 -28.24 -6.57
N ILE A 55 -4.30 -27.82 -7.52
CA ILE A 55 -5.67 -27.40 -7.26
C ILE A 55 -6.56 -28.64 -7.41
N ASN A 56 -7.00 -29.21 -6.28
CA ASN A 56 -7.97 -30.29 -6.25
C ASN A 56 -9.35 -29.71 -5.94
N HIS A 57 -10.20 -29.60 -6.95
CA HIS A 57 -11.56 -29.10 -6.78
C HIS A 57 -12.43 -30.10 -6.01
N ASP A 58 -13.31 -29.56 -5.15
CA ASP A 58 -14.52 -30.23 -4.72
C ASP A 58 -15.18 -30.96 -5.91
N GLY A 59 -15.41 -32.28 -5.77
CA GLY A 59 -15.82 -33.17 -6.88
C GLY A 59 -17.21 -32.93 -7.49
N ARG A 60 -17.76 -31.72 -7.34
CA ARG A 60 -19.03 -31.25 -7.90
C ARG A 60 -18.85 -30.46 -9.19
N ASP A 61 -17.71 -29.80 -9.42
CA ASP A 61 -17.41 -29.14 -10.70
C ASP A 61 -16.54 -30.03 -11.60
N ARG A 62 -16.94 -30.15 -12.87
CA ARG A 62 -16.26 -30.92 -13.92
C ARG A 62 -15.78 -30.04 -15.09
N ARG A 63 -15.85 -28.71 -14.98
CA ARG A 63 -15.53 -27.77 -16.08
C ARG A 63 -14.22 -27.01 -15.89
N SER A 64 -13.75 -26.82 -14.66
CA SER A 64 -12.38 -26.38 -14.39
C SER A 64 -11.41 -27.55 -14.59
N THR A 65 -10.63 -27.54 -15.67
CA THR A 65 -9.49 -28.46 -15.81
C THR A 65 -8.33 -27.95 -14.98
N GLY A 66 -7.84 -28.75 -14.01
CA GLY A 66 -6.70 -28.41 -13.16
C GLY A 66 -5.36 -28.40 -13.91
N THR A 67 -5.20 -27.51 -14.88
CA THR A 67 -4.01 -27.34 -15.72
C THR A 67 -3.10 -26.24 -15.17
N PRO A 68 -1.76 -26.43 -15.14
CA PRO A 68 -0.81 -25.41 -14.64
C PRO A 68 -0.51 -24.31 -15.67
N VAL A 69 -1.53 -23.83 -16.38
CA VAL A 69 -1.44 -22.72 -17.32
C VAL A 69 -1.65 -21.42 -16.56
N ASP A 70 -0.71 -20.47 -16.72
CA ASP A 70 -0.86 -19.11 -16.20
C ASP A 70 -1.64 -18.25 -17.18
N GLU A 71 -2.81 -17.79 -16.75
CA GLU A 71 -3.69 -16.88 -17.52
C GLU A 71 -3.56 -15.41 -17.06
N GLU A 72 -2.89 -15.12 -15.93
CA GLU A 72 -2.76 -13.76 -15.37
C GLU A 72 -1.39 -13.10 -15.68
N GLY A 73 -0.43 -13.90 -16.17
CA GLY A 73 0.93 -13.54 -16.61
C GLY A 73 1.98 -13.51 -15.49
N HIS A 74 1.60 -13.76 -14.24
CA HIS A 74 2.47 -13.60 -13.08
C HIS A 74 3.52 -14.71 -12.98
N GLY A 75 3.10 -15.97 -12.90
CA GLY A 75 4.03 -17.11 -12.84
C GLY A 75 4.91 -17.24 -14.08
N THR A 76 4.40 -16.80 -15.24
CA THR A 76 5.18 -16.65 -16.47
C THR A 76 6.31 -15.64 -16.30
N HIS A 77 6.01 -14.44 -15.77
CA HIS A 77 6.99 -13.38 -15.52
C HIS A 77 8.01 -13.75 -14.42
N THR A 78 7.55 -14.35 -13.31
CA THR A 78 8.42 -14.85 -12.23
C THR A 78 9.42 -15.87 -12.78
N SER A 79 8.95 -16.83 -13.57
CA SER A 79 9.79 -17.88 -14.13
C SER A 79 10.69 -17.44 -15.29
N SER A 80 10.25 -16.51 -16.16
CA SER A 80 11.15 -15.91 -17.15
C SER A 80 12.25 -15.07 -16.49
N THR A 81 11.96 -14.41 -15.37
CA THR A 81 12.93 -13.59 -14.63
C THR A 81 13.93 -14.46 -13.86
N ALA A 82 13.46 -15.51 -13.19
CA ALA A 82 14.31 -16.43 -12.43
C ALA A 82 15.12 -17.39 -13.31
N ALA A 83 14.59 -17.80 -14.47
CA ALA A 83 15.09 -18.94 -15.23
C ALA A 83 15.05 -18.79 -16.77
N GLY A 84 14.92 -17.57 -17.32
CA GLY A 84 14.87 -17.31 -18.78
C GLY A 84 16.12 -17.69 -19.59
N ALA A 85 16.09 -17.49 -20.91
CA ALA A 85 17.09 -18.01 -21.84
C ALA A 85 18.20 -17.01 -22.25
N PHE A 86 19.45 -17.33 -21.90
CA PHE A 86 20.67 -17.12 -22.71
C PHE A 86 21.71 -18.19 -22.27
N VAL A 87 22.61 -18.61 -23.16
CA VAL A 87 23.24 -19.95 -23.11
C VAL A 87 24.61 -20.01 -22.37
N LYS A 88 24.85 -21.09 -21.57
CA LYS A 88 26.06 -22.01 -21.52
C LYS A 88 26.69 -22.42 -20.13
N HIS A 89 26.74 -23.74 -19.82
CA HIS A 89 27.54 -24.50 -18.79
C HIS A 89 27.00 -24.73 -17.34
N ALA A 90 27.43 -25.81 -16.62
CA ALA A 90 26.77 -26.71 -15.59
C ALA A 90 26.83 -26.40 -14.04
N ASN A 91 26.09 -26.95 -13.01
CA ASN A 91 25.00 -27.98 -12.73
C ASN A 91 24.42 -27.90 -11.25
N VAL A 92 23.30 -28.61 -10.85
CA VAL A 92 23.03 -29.41 -9.56
C VAL A 92 21.49 -29.74 -9.24
N MET A 93 21.06 -30.12 -8.01
CA MET A 93 19.95 -31.04 -7.56
C MET A 93 19.07 -30.48 -6.38
N ASP A 94 17.91 -30.99 -5.92
CA ASP A 94 17.54 -32.41 -5.61
C ASP A 94 16.03 -32.83 -5.58
N ASP A 95 15.05 -32.04 -6.05
CA ASP A 95 13.86 -32.65 -6.73
C ASP A 95 14.19 -32.92 -8.22
N GLY A 96 15.49 -32.92 -8.53
CA GLY A 96 16.02 -32.01 -9.54
C GLY A 96 16.32 -30.60 -9.00
N VAL A 97 15.42 -30.00 -8.21
CA VAL A 97 15.42 -28.59 -7.80
C VAL A 97 16.45 -28.24 -6.70
N ASP A 98 17.41 -27.38 -7.01
CA ASP A 98 18.32 -26.73 -6.04
C ASP A 98 17.73 -25.48 -5.41
N VAL A 99 17.00 -24.70 -6.22
CA VAL A 99 16.53 -23.35 -5.85
C VAL A 99 15.02 -23.35 -5.88
N LEU A 100 14.40 -23.18 -4.73
CA LEU A 100 12.98 -22.89 -4.62
C LEU A 100 12.78 -21.39 -4.46
N SER A 101 11.96 -20.78 -5.32
CA SER A 101 11.56 -19.38 -5.16
C SER A 101 10.06 -19.18 -5.37
N PHE A 102 9.49 -18.24 -4.62
CA PHE A 102 8.06 -17.96 -4.60
C PHE A 102 7.78 -16.56 -4.04
N SER A 103 6.63 -16.01 -4.41
CA SER A 103 6.19 -14.65 -4.04
C SER A 103 4.79 -14.68 -3.42
N ILE A 104 4.67 -15.45 -2.34
CA ILE A 104 3.45 -15.62 -1.54
C ILE A 104 3.75 -15.31 -0.07
N SER A 105 2.73 -14.89 0.69
CA SER A 105 2.83 -14.56 2.12
C SER A 105 1.47 -14.65 2.82
N ALA A 106 1.48 -14.76 4.15
CA ALA A 106 0.32 -14.67 5.04
C ALA A 106 0.49 -13.51 6.04
N ASP A 107 -0.54 -13.26 6.84
CA ASP A 107 -0.38 -12.55 8.12
C ASP A 107 0.60 -13.33 9.02
N PRO A 108 1.37 -12.68 9.92
CA PRO A 108 2.37 -13.36 10.75
C PRO A 108 1.80 -14.46 11.65
N ILE A 109 2.19 -15.71 11.36
CA ILE A 109 1.80 -16.92 12.10
C ILE A 109 3.04 -17.68 12.59
N PRO A 110 2.97 -18.43 13.71
CA PRO A 110 4.14 -19.11 14.29
C PRO A 110 4.79 -20.11 13.32
N PHE A 111 6.12 -20.26 13.35
CA PHE A 111 6.86 -21.10 12.39
C PHE A 111 6.46 -22.59 12.36
N HIS A 112 5.81 -23.08 13.41
CA HIS A 112 5.29 -24.46 13.49
C HIS A 112 3.85 -24.60 12.97
N SER A 113 3.17 -23.49 12.68
CA SER A 113 1.82 -23.42 12.13
C SER A 113 1.80 -22.86 10.69
N ASP A 114 2.89 -22.26 10.22
CA ASP A 114 3.04 -21.78 8.85
C ASP A 114 3.53 -22.89 7.89
N PRO A 115 2.73 -23.27 6.87
CA PRO A 115 3.16 -24.22 5.84
C PRO A 115 4.41 -23.76 5.07
N ILE A 116 4.64 -22.45 4.92
CA ILE A 116 5.81 -21.89 4.22
C ILE A 116 7.06 -22.11 5.08
N ALA A 117 7.09 -21.63 6.32
CA ALA A 117 8.17 -21.85 7.27
C ALA A 117 8.47 -23.35 7.48
N GLN A 118 7.44 -24.19 7.62
CA GLN A 118 7.60 -25.66 7.72
C GLN A 118 8.24 -26.27 6.47
N GLY A 119 7.69 -25.99 5.29
CA GLY A 119 8.16 -26.57 4.03
C GLY A 119 9.58 -26.16 3.71
N THR A 120 9.92 -24.89 3.92
CA THR A 120 11.26 -24.33 3.72
C THR A 120 12.28 -24.85 4.74
N PHE A 121 11.91 -24.97 6.02
CA PHE A 121 12.76 -25.55 7.06
C PHE A 121 13.19 -26.97 6.73
N ASN A 122 12.31 -27.73 6.06
CA ASN A 122 12.56 -29.10 5.66
C ASN A 122 13.27 -29.22 4.31
N ALA A 123 13.04 -28.28 3.40
CA ALA A 123 13.74 -28.20 2.12
C ALA A 123 15.24 -27.88 2.31
N ILE A 124 15.62 -26.98 3.23
CA ILE A 124 17.04 -26.76 3.56
C ILE A 124 17.71 -28.00 4.15
N GLY A 125 16.97 -28.84 4.90
CA GLY A 125 17.41 -30.16 5.39
C GLY A 125 17.62 -31.20 4.28
N LYS A 126 17.28 -30.88 3.03
CA LYS A 126 17.59 -31.63 1.81
C LYS A 126 18.61 -30.93 0.90
N GLY A 127 19.20 -29.82 1.35
CA GLY A 127 20.17 -29.03 0.57
C GLY A 127 19.55 -28.04 -0.41
N VAL A 128 18.22 -27.91 -0.44
CA VAL A 128 17.53 -26.94 -1.31
C VAL A 128 17.68 -25.53 -0.74
N PHE A 129 18.21 -24.62 -1.57
CA PHE A 129 18.30 -23.20 -1.28
C PHE A 129 16.95 -22.52 -1.50
N ILE A 130 16.53 -21.69 -0.54
CA ILE A 130 15.22 -21.00 -0.57
C ILE A 130 15.43 -19.50 -0.64
N SER A 131 14.76 -18.85 -1.60
CA SER A 131 14.69 -17.39 -1.69
C SER A 131 13.25 -16.91 -1.82
N CYS A 132 12.82 -15.97 -0.98
CA CYS A 132 11.46 -15.44 -0.97
C CYS A 132 11.44 -13.90 -0.86
N SER A 133 10.40 -13.27 -1.39
CA SER A 133 10.16 -11.83 -1.22
C SER A 133 9.84 -11.46 0.23
N ALA A 134 10.40 -10.35 0.72
CA ALA A 134 10.11 -9.80 2.05
C ALA A 134 8.64 -9.44 2.27
N GLY A 135 7.88 -9.16 1.20
CA GLY A 135 6.58 -8.51 1.24
C GLY A 135 6.69 -7.05 0.79
N ASN A 136 5.54 -6.39 0.61
CA ASN A 136 5.45 -5.03 0.06
C ASN A 136 4.96 -4.00 1.11
N GLU A 137 4.80 -4.39 2.38
CA GLU A 137 4.23 -3.55 3.46
C GLU A 137 5.24 -2.51 4.03
N GLY A 138 6.35 -2.23 3.32
CA GLY A 138 7.40 -1.30 3.75
C GLY A 138 7.01 0.19 3.62
N PRO A 139 7.77 1.13 4.20
CA PRO A 139 9.12 0.95 4.77
C PRO A 139 9.15 0.65 6.28
N ASP A 140 8.00 0.51 6.94
CA ASP A 140 7.92 0.50 8.40
C ASP A 140 8.68 -0.70 9.04
N PRO A 141 9.59 -0.49 10.03
CA PRO A 141 10.42 -1.57 10.58
C PRO A 141 9.63 -2.65 11.34
N GLY A 142 9.32 -3.74 10.63
CA GLY A 142 8.47 -4.84 11.08
C GLY A 142 7.64 -5.47 9.93
N SER A 143 7.59 -4.81 8.78
CA SER A 143 6.89 -5.15 7.53
C SER A 143 7.35 -6.40 6.76
N VAL A 144 8.15 -7.28 7.37
CA VAL A 144 8.69 -8.48 6.69
C VAL A 144 7.76 -9.67 6.93
N ASN A 145 7.03 -10.10 5.91
CA ASN A 145 6.02 -11.16 5.99
C ASN A 145 6.61 -12.59 5.86
N ASN A 146 7.89 -12.71 5.51
CA ASN A 146 8.63 -13.98 5.42
C ASN A 146 9.90 -13.87 6.27
N ASP A 147 9.78 -13.92 7.61
CA ASP A 147 10.88 -13.63 8.56
C ASP A 147 11.66 -14.88 9.05
N ALA A 148 11.28 -16.07 8.58
CA ALA A 148 11.89 -17.34 8.98
C ALA A 148 13.42 -17.40 8.67
N PRO A 149 14.31 -17.55 9.68
CA PRO A 149 15.75 -17.29 9.55
C PRO A 149 16.56 -18.35 8.78
N TRP A 150 15.88 -19.29 8.12
CA TRP A 150 16.43 -20.29 7.19
C TRP A 150 16.07 -20.00 5.72
N VAL A 151 15.28 -18.96 5.46
CA VAL A 151 14.94 -18.48 4.11
C VAL A 151 15.83 -17.28 3.78
N LEU A 152 16.33 -17.17 2.54
CA LEU A 152 16.89 -15.90 2.08
C LEU A 152 15.73 -14.96 1.71
N THR A 153 15.33 -14.13 2.68
CA THR A 153 14.32 -13.10 2.48
C THR A 153 14.92 -11.89 1.75
N VAL A 154 14.34 -11.52 0.62
CA VAL A 154 14.84 -10.48 -0.29
C VAL A 154 13.91 -9.26 -0.26
N GLY A 155 14.44 -8.12 0.18
CA GLY A 155 13.78 -6.82 0.04
C GLY A 155 13.93 -6.26 -1.38
N ALA A 156 12.92 -5.50 -1.83
CA ALA A 156 12.99 -4.81 -3.12
C ALA A 156 13.94 -3.59 -3.04
N SER A 157 14.60 -3.26 -4.16
CA SER A 157 15.44 -2.06 -4.29
C SER A 157 15.45 -1.55 -5.73
N THR A 158 15.76 -0.25 -5.90
CA THR A 158 15.90 0.38 -7.23
C THR A 158 17.23 0.01 -7.90
N THR A 159 17.24 -0.01 -9.24
CA THR A 159 18.42 -0.39 -10.05
C THR A 159 19.35 0.80 -10.34
N ASP A 160 20.67 0.57 -10.40
CA ASP A 160 21.75 1.56 -10.33
C ASP A 160 22.13 2.25 -11.66
N ARG A 161 21.16 2.66 -12.48
CA ARG A 161 21.40 3.29 -13.80
C ARG A 161 21.86 4.77 -13.74
N LEU A 162 22.97 5.05 -13.05
CA LEU A 162 23.70 6.33 -13.10
C LEU A 162 25.21 6.04 -13.08
N PHE A 163 25.85 6.02 -14.25
CA PHE A 163 27.23 5.52 -14.41
C PHE A 163 28.26 6.63 -14.20
N LEU A 164 28.16 7.30 -13.05
CA LEU A 164 28.80 8.60 -12.80
C LEU A 164 30.34 8.58 -12.94
N ALA A 165 30.81 9.42 -13.85
CA ALA A 165 32.20 9.74 -14.14
C ALA A 165 32.44 11.26 -14.03
N SER A 166 33.69 11.67 -14.21
CA SER A 166 34.06 13.09 -14.29
C SER A 166 35.39 13.31 -14.99
N VAL A 167 35.44 14.30 -15.88
CA VAL A 167 36.67 14.85 -16.46
C VAL A 167 37.30 15.81 -15.45
N LYS A 168 38.61 15.67 -15.20
CA LYS A 168 39.44 16.67 -14.51
C LYS A 168 40.39 17.32 -15.52
N LEU A 169 40.43 18.64 -15.56
CA LEU A 169 41.29 19.45 -16.43
C LEU A 169 42.56 19.93 -15.71
N GLY A 170 43.56 20.37 -16.49
CA GLY A 170 44.85 20.85 -15.97
C GLY A 170 44.75 22.08 -15.05
N ASN A 171 43.74 22.92 -15.26
CA ASN A 171 43.42 24.06 -14.38
C ASN A 171 42.73 23.64 -13.04
N GLY A 172 42.60 22.33 -12.78
CA GLY A 172 41.99 21.79 -11.56
C GLY A 172 40.46 21.61 -11.61
N ARG A 173 39.79 22.18 -12.62
CA ARG A 173 38.33 22.06 -12.81
C ARG A 173 37.92 20.59 -12.98
N LYS A 174 36.79 20.22 -12.35
CA LYS A 174 36.19 18.88 -12.42
C LYS A 174 34.77 19.01 -12.97
N LEU A 175 34.47 18.30 -14.05
CA LEU A 175 33.22 18.34 -14.80
C LEU A 175 32.62 16.93 -14.81
N TYR A 176 31.34 16.79 -14.44
CA TYR A 176 30.71 15.48 -14.28
C TYR A 176 30.07 14.98 -15.58
N GLY A 177 29.99 13.66 -15.73
CA GLY A 177 29.43 12.97 -16.89
C GLY A 177 29.21 11.50 -16.55
N GLU A 178 29.08 10.63 -17.54
CA GLU A 178 28.86 9.19 -17.33
C GLU A 178 29.74 8.31 -18.23
N SER A 179 29.94 7.05 -17.82
CA SER A 179 30.69 6.05 -18.58
C SER A 179 30.50 4.64 -18.03
N LEU A 180 30.09 3.68 -18.88
CA LEU A 180 30.13 2.25 -18.55
C LEU A 180 31.56 1.71 -18.53
N HIS A 181 32.44 2.24 -19.38
CA HIS A 181 33.74 1.65 -19.60
C HIS A 181 34.69 1.87 -18.41
N ARG A 182 34.89 0.83 -17.60
CA ARG A 182 35.89 0.80 -16.51
C ARG A 182 37.09 -0.08 -16.90
N PRO A 183 38.20 0.48 -17.42
CA PRO A 183 39.38 -0.29 -17.76
C PRO A 183 40.00 -0.91 -16.49
N ARG A 184 40.33 -2.20 -16.52
CA ARG A 184 40.88 -2.94 -15.36
C ARG A 184 42.21 -2.37 -14.82
N SER A 185 42.90 -1.54 -15.60
CA SER A 185 44.16 -0.90 -15.21
C SER A 185 44.36 0.48 -15.89
N PHE A 186 43.40 1.40 -15.77
CA PHE A 186 43.67 2.80 -16.12
C PHE A 186 44.44 3.51 -14.99
N ASN A 187 45.63 4.01 -15.30
CA ASN A 187 46.47 4.73 -14.34
C ASN A 187 46.19 6.23 -14.49
N PRO A 188 45.67 6.93 -13.46
CA PRO A 188 45.10 8.29 -13.58
C PRO A 188 46.15 9.39 -13.74
N LYS A 189 46.87 9.35 -14.87
CA LYS A 189 47.78 10.41 -15.31
C LYS A 189 47.01 11.41 -16.16
N MET A 190 47.37 12.69 -16.03
CA MET A 190 46.90 13.72 -16.96
C MET A 190 47.51 13.47 -18.34
N LEU A 191 46.67 13.34 -19.37
CA LEU A 191 47.08 13.16 -20.76
C LEU A 191 46.91 14.49 -21.52
N PRO A 192 47.74 14.78 -22.54
CA PRO A 192 47.48 15.89 -23.47
C PRO A 192 46.09 15.77 -24.07
N LEU A 193 45.37 16.88 -24.14
CA LEU A 193 43.99 16.96 -24.62
C LEU A 193 43.95 17.64 -26.00
N VAL A 194 43.17 17.12 -26.93
CA VAL A 194 43.02 17.71 -28.28
C VAL A 194 41.56 17.68 -28.74
N TYR A 195 41.13 18.72 -29.43
CA TYR A 195 39.88 18.76 -30.19
C TYR A 195 40.23 18.74 -31.68
N PRO A 196 39.88 17.68 -32.46
CA PRO A 196 40.32 17.53 -33.84
C PRO A 196 39.93 18.71 -34.75
N GLY A 197 38.78 19.34 -34.50
CA GLY A 197 38.30 20.52 -35.23
C GLY A 197 39.15 21.80 -35.06
N PHE A 198 40.21 21.78 -34.26
CA PHE A 198 41.21 22.86 -34.16
C PHE A 198 42.58 22.50 -34.78
N VAL A 199 42.79 21.25 -35.22
CA VAL A 199 44.10 20.78 -35.75
C VAL A 199 44.03 20.22 -37.18
N THR A 200 42.87 19.73 -37.64
CA THR A 200 42.72 19.27 -39.03
C THR A 200 41.52 19.89 -39.73
N ALA A 201 41.70 20.26 -40.99
CA ALA A 201 40.67 20.86 -41.85
C ALA A 201 39.79 19.84 -42.60
N LYS A 202 39.91 18.54 -42.26
CA LYS A 202 39.03 17.49 -42.79
C LYS A 202 37.62 17.65 -42.21
N ASP A 203 36.62 17.74 -43.07
CA ASP A 203 35.22 17.80 -42.64
C ASP A 203 34.84 16.55 -41.82
N GLY A 204 33.92 16.72 -40.86
CA GLY A 204 33.54 15.70 -39.90
C GLY A 204 34.60 15.34 -38.84
N ALA A 205 35.82 15.89 -38.88
CA ALA A 205 36.88 15.52 -37.93
C ALA A 205 36.51 15.73 -36.45
N TYR A 206 35.73 16.77 -36.15
CA TYR A 206 35.20 17.06 -34.81
C TYR A 206 34.22 16.01 -34.28
N MET A 207 33.57 15.24 -35.17
CA MET A 207 32.76 14.07 -34.84
C MET A 207 33.57 12.77 -34.80
N CYS A 208 34.91 12.83 -34.92
CA CYS A 208 35.81 11.67 -34.82
C CYS A 208 35.46 10.51 -35.76
N ILE A 209 35.09 10.84 -37.00
CA ILE A 209 34.63 9.90 -38.05
C ILE A 209 35.80 9.08 -38.64
N ASN A 210 35.51 7.86 -39.11
CA ASN A 210 36.51 7.00 -39.74
C ASN A 210 37.15 7.68 -40.96
N GLY A 211 38.49 7.85 -40.94
CA GLY A 211 39.26 8.53 -42.00
C GLY A 211 39.47 10.04 -41.82
N THR A 212 38.71 10.70 -40.92
CA THR A 212 38.81 12.15 -40.71
C THR A 212 39.87 12.54 -39.68
N LEU A 213 40.24 11.64 -38.76
CA LEU A 213 41.32 11.89 -37.79
C LEU A 213 42.71 11.66 -38.42
N ASP A 214 43.69 12.48 -38.02
CA ASP A 214 45.11 12.23 -38.32
C ASP A 214 45.81 11.51 -37.16
N GLY A 215 46.53 10.44 -37.48
CA GLY A 215 47.26 9.60 -36.52
C GLY A 215 48.56 10.21 -35.99
N VAL A 216 48.94 11.42 -36.43
CA VAL A 216 49.97 12.27 -35.80
C VAL A 216 49.34 13.13 -34.71
N ASP A 217 48.17 13.70 -34.96
CA ASP A 217 47.54 14.69 -34.08
C ASP A 217 46.89 14.10 -32.82
N VAL A 218 46.32 12.89 -32.88
CA VAL A 218 45.56 12.31 -31.75
C VAL A 218 46.31 11.24 -30.95
N ARG A 219 47.47 10.79 -31.43
CA ARG A 219 48.18 9.63 -30.87
C ARG A 219 48.66 9.89 -29.44
N GLY A 220 48.28 9.01 -28.51
CA GLY A 220 48.61 9.11 -27.09
C GLY A 220 47.85 10.20 -26.32
N LYS A 221 46.88 10.89 -26.95
CA LYS A 221 46.13 12.01 -26.37
C LYS A 221 44.74 11.59 -25.90
N MET A 222 44.15 12.41 -25.03
CA MET A 222 42.71 12.47 -24.77
C MET A 222 42.05 13.25 -25.92
N VAL A 223 41.05 12.69 -26.58
CA VAL A 223 40.39 13.32 -27.74
C VAL A 223 38.98 13.80 -27.35
N LEU A 224 38.71 15.09 -27.51
CA LEU A 224 37.38 15.66 -27.40
C LEU A 224 36.65 15.46 -28.73
N CYS A 225 35.53 14.73 -28.71
CA CYS A 225 34.71 14.41 -29.88
C CYS A 225 33.27 14.89 -29.64
N GLN A 226 32.63 15.46 -30.65
CA GLN A 226 31.21 15.83 -30.60
C GLN A 226 30.34 14.65 -31.05
N LEU A 227 29.32 14.29 -30.28
CA LEU A 227 28.36 13.25 -30.68
C LEU A 227 27.52 13.74 -31.88
N GLY A 228 27.26 12.84 -32.82
CA GLY A 228 26.57 13.17 -34.08
C GLY A 228 25.74 11.99 -34.60
N VAL A 229 25.73 11.79 -35.92
CA VAL A 229 24.93 10.75 -36.59
C VAL A 229 25.51 9.32 -36.41
N ILE A 230 26.74 9.21 -35.90
CA ILE A 230 27.45 7.94 -35.71
C ILE A 230 27.39 7.53 -34.24
N ASP A 231 27.20 6.23 -33.99
CA ASP A 231 27.24 5.61 -32.67
C ASP A 231 28.54 5.95 -31.90
N SER A 232 28.39 6.14 -30.58
CA SER A 232 29.47 6.58 -29.71
C SER A 232 30.53 5.48 -29.48
N VAL A 233 30.15 4.20 -29.55
CA VAL A 233 31.12 3.07 -29.52
C VAL A 233 31.96 3.07 -30.79
N GLN A 234 31.35 3.21 -31.97
CA GLN A 234 32.08 3.35 -33.25
C GLN A 234 33.04 4.55 -33.26
N MET A 235 32.65 5.71 -32.70
CA MET A 235 33.56 6.85 -32.51
C MET A 235 34.79 6.46 -31.65
N SER A 236 34.59 5.66 -30.59
CA SER A 236 35.70 5.16 -29.78
C SER A 236 36.61 4.20 -30.56
N GLU A 237 36.07 3.34 -31.42
CA GLU A 237 36.90 2.46 -32.26
C GLU A 237 37.78 3.26 -33.23
N VAL A 238 37.25 4.35 -33.81
CA VAL A 238 38.02 5.25 -34.68
C VAL A 238 39.11 5.97 -33.90
N VAL A 239 38.82 6.55 -32.73
CA VAL A 239 39.82 7.21 -31.88
C VAL A 239 40.93 6.23 -31.48
N LYS A 240 40.59 5.00 -31.10
CA LYS A 240 41.54 3.93 -30.78
C LYS A 240 42.42 3.55 -31.96
N LYS A 241 41.82 3.41 -33.15
CA LYS A 241 42.51 3.07 -34.41
C LYS A 241 43.47 4.16 -34.89
N ALA A 242 43.15 5.43 -34.61
CA ALA A 242 44.05 6.57 -34.82
C ALA A 242 45.15 6.69 -33.74
N GLY A 243 45.07 5.89 -32.67
CA GLY A 243 46.07 5.81 -31.59
C GLY A 243 45.77 6.67 -30.36
N GLY A 244 44.55 7.18 -30.20
CA GLY A 244 44.11 7.92 -29.03
C GLY A 244 44.13 7.09 -27.74
N ALA A 245 44.42 7.73 -26.61
CA ALA A 245 44.56 7.10 -25.30
C ALA A 245 43.34 7.29 -24.37
N GLY A 246 42.43 8.20 -24.72
CA GLY A 246 41.17 8.46 -24.03
C GLY A 246 40.23 9.28 -24.92
N MET A 247 38.92 9.29 -24.62
CA MET A 247 37.93 10.10 -25.33
C MET A 247 37.02 10.86 -24.35
N ILE A 248 36.62 12.07 -24.73
CA ILE A 248 35.56 12.83 -24.06
C ILE A 248 34.50 13.11 -25.11
N VAL A 249 33.28 12.62 -24.88
CA VAL A 249 32.16 12.81 -25.80
C VAL A 249 31.34 14.01 -25.33
N MET A 250 31.25 15.05 -26.17
CA MET A 250 30.31 16.15 -26.00
C MET A 250 28.92 15.65 -26.44
N ASN A 251 28.07 15.27 -25.48
CA ASN A 251 26.75 14.75 -25.78
C ASN A 251 25.82 15.88 -26.26
N TYR A 252 25.57 15.93 -27.57
CA TYR A 252 24.67 16.89 -28.19
C TYR A 252 23.21 16.50 -27.90
N PRO A 253 22.35 17.40 -27.37
CA PRO A 253 21.02 17.04 -26.93
C PRO A 253 20.05 16.86 -28.11
N VAL A 254 19.94 15.63 -28.64
CA VAL A 254 18.99 15.29 -29.71
C VAL A 254 17.56 15.16 -29.18
N ASP A 255 17.38 14.54 -28.00
CA ASP A 255 16.06 14.26 -27.41
C ASP A 255 15.88 14.69 -25.94
N GLY A 256 16.92 15.22 -25.29
CA GLY A 256 16.82 15.76 -23.93
C GLY A 256 16.85 14.70 -22.81
N TYR A 257 17.85 14.82 -21.92
CA TYR A 257 18.04 13.98 -20.73
C TYR A 257 18.09 12.45 -20.95
N THR A 258 19.01 12.00 -21.80
CA THR A 258 19.76 10.77 -21.50
C THR A 258 21.23 10.99 -21.83
N ILE A 259 22.12 10.76 -20.86
CA ILE A 259 23.52 10.49 -21.16
C ILE A 259 23.59 8.97 -21.38
N ILE A 260 23.62 8.55 -22.64
CA ILE A 260 23.82 7.14 -22.94
C ILE A 260 25.28 6.82 -22.63
N ALA A 261 25.49 6.10 -21.53
CA ALA A 261 26.78 5.55 -21.18
C ALA A 261 26.93 4.21 -21.91
N ASP A 262 27.70 4.19 -23.01
CA ASP A 262 28.03 2.98 -23.76
C ASP A 262 29.37 2.36 -23.30
N ASP A 263 29.62 1.07 -23.61
CA ASP A 263 30.92 0.42 -23.32
C ASP A 263 31.93 0.68 -24.44
N HIS A 264 32.45 1.91 -24.46
CA HIS A 264 33.49 2.36 -25.39
C HIS A 264 34.73 1.46 -25.36
N VAL A 265 35.40 1.25 -26.49
CA VAL A 265 36.58 0.37 -26.53
C VAL A 265 37.85 0.96 -25.87
N LEU A 266 37.74 2.12 -25.22
CA LEU A 266 38.83 2.87 -24.57
C LEU A 266 38.29 3.81 -23.46
N PRO A 267 39.15 4.33 -22.55
CA PRO A 267 38.75 5.18 -21.42
C PRO A 267 37.99 6.44 -21.86
N THR A 268 36.68 6.45 -21.63
CA THR A 268 35.78 7.48 -22.16
C THR A 268 34.93 8.11 -21.07
N SER A 269 34.56 9.38 -21.23
CA SER A 269 33.54 10.05 -20.41
C SER A 269 32.60 10.84 -21.32
N VAL A 270 31.31 10.52 -21.25
CA VAL A 270 30.27 11.28 -21.95
C VAL A 270 29.84 12.43 -21.05
N VAL A 271 30.01 13.67 -21.49
CA VAL A 271 29.71 14.88 -20.71
C VAL A 271 28.57 15.68 -21.36
N PRO A 272 27.75 16.40 -20.58
CA PRO A 272 26.78 17.36 -21.13
C PRO A 272 27.44 18.35 -22.10
N TYR A 273 26.75 18.72 -23.18
CA TYR A 273 27.27 19.63 -24.22
C TYR A 273 27.91 20.91 -23.65
N ALA A 274 27.31 21.53 -22.62
CA ALA A 274 27.83 22.72 -21.97
C ALA A 274 29.22 22.51 -21.32
N TYR A 275 29.47 21.35 -20.71
CA TYR A 275 30.80 20.99 -20.21
C TYR A 275 31.75 20.65 -21.37
N GLY A 276 31.25 20.08 -22.46
CA GLY A 276 31.99 19.94 -23.71
C GLY A 276 32.52 21.29 -24.24
N LEU A 277 31.67 22.31 -24.29
CA LEU A 277 32.03 23.68 -24.65
C LEU A 277 33.04 24.31 -23.67
N GLU A 278 32.88 24.06 -22.35
CA GLU A 278 33.85 24.52 -21.35
C GLU A 278 35.24 23.89 -21.56
N ILE A 279 35.29 22.60 -21.92
CA ILE A 279 36.52 21.88 -22.26
C ILE A 279 37.10 22.40 -23.58
N GLN A 280 36.28 22.65 -24.59
CA GLN A 280 36.70 23.22 -25.88
C GLN A 280 37.29 24.63 -25.72
N ALA A 281 36.68 25.48 -24.88
CA ALA A 281 37.21 26.80 -24.53
C ALA A 281 38.55 26.69 -23.78
N TYR A 282 38.70 25.73 -22.86
CA TYR A 282 39.96 25.45 -22.17
C TYR A 282 41.08 24.99 -23.14
N ILE A 283 40.75 24.17 -24.15
CA ILE A 283 41.71 23.77 -25.20
C ILE A 283 42.18 25.01 -25.98
N ASN A 284 41.27 25.90 -26.36
CA ASN A 284 41.60 27.10 -27.15
C ASN A 284 42.36 28.17 -26.35
N SER A 285 42.19 28.23 -25.03
CA SER A 285 42.84 29.24 -24.17
C SER A 285 44.17 28.80 -23.55
N THR A 286 44.63 27.57 -23.81
CA THR A 286 45.78 26.96 -23.13
C THR A 286 46.79 26.40 -24.14
N SER A 287 48.08 26.71 -23.98
CA SER A 287 49.14 26.20 -24.88
C SER A 287 49.49 24.71 -24.66
N THR A 288 49.17 24.16 -23.49
CA THR A 288 49.42 22.76 -23.10
C THR A 288 48.20 22.14 -22.39
N PRO A 289 47.03 22.02 -23.06
CA PRO A 289 45.81 21.51 -22.44
C PRO A 289 45.95 20.03 -22.07
N ILE A 290 45.51 19.67 -20.87
CA ILE A 290 45.61 18.30 -20.32
C ILE A 290 44.32 17.90 -19.58
N ALA A 291 43.97 16.61 -19.62
CA ALA A 291 42.79 16.05 -18.96
C ALA A 291 42.99 14.61 -18.44
N ASN A 292 42.10 14.18 -17.55
CA ASN A 292 41.99 12.81 -17.02
C ASN A 292 40.51 12.49 -16.68
N ILE A 293 40.14 11.21 -16.60
CA ILE A 293 38.77 10.73 -16.29
C ILE A 293 38.78 9.96 -14.95
N ILE A 294 37.77 10.20 -14.11
CA ILE A 294 37.62 9.64 -12.76
C ILE A 294 36.19 9.10 -12.59
N TYR A 295 36.04 7.86 -12.12
CA TYR A 295 34.75 7.16 -11.96
C TYR A 295 34.34 7.10 -10.47
N HIS A 296 33.04 7.16 -10.16
CA HIS A 296 32.52 7.30 -8.78
C HIS A 296 31.62 6.12 -8.34
N GLY A 297 31.11 6.18 -7.11
CA GLY A 297 30.18 5.22 -6.51
C GLY A 297 29.74 5.66 -5.11
N GLY A 298 28.50 5.36 -4.72
CA GLY A 298 27.87 5.84 -3.48
C GLY A 298 27.14 4.74 -2.68
N PRO A 299 26.54 5.09 -1.53
CA PRO A 299 25.76 4.16 -0.70
C PRO A 299 24.37 3.89 -1.30
N ILE A 300 23.73 2.80 -0.84
CA ILE A 300 22.30 2.55 -1.07
C ILE A 300 21.50 3.54 -0.22
N LEU A 301 20.41 4.08 -0.79
CA LEU A 301 19.58 5.10 -0.14
C LEU A 301 18.21 4.54 0.26
N ASP A 302 17.61 5.17 1.28
CA ASP A 302 16.21 4.98 1.66
C ASP A 302 15.26 5.85 0.82
N GLU A 303 13.95 5.70 1.02
CA GLU A 303 12.92 6.49 0.35
C GLU A 303 13.04 8.00 0.61
N LEU A 304 13.71 8.40 1.68
CA LEU A 304 14.02 9.78 2.05
C LEU A 304 15.38 10.27 1.52
N HIS A 305 16.05 9.46 0.69
CA HIS A 305 17.37 9.72 0.08
C HIS A 305 18.54 9.84 1.08
N HIS A 306 18.39 9.35 2.31
CA HIS A 306 19.52 9.17 3.24
C HIS A 306 20.18 7.80 3.02
N PRO A 307 21.42 7.58 3.50
CA PRO A 307 22.04 6.24 3.46
C PRO A 307 21.21 5.26 4.29
N ALA A 308 20.62 4.26 3.62
CA ALA A 308 19.66 3.35 4.22
C ALA A 308 20.26 2.53 5.39
N ASP A 309 19.45 2.29 6.43
CA ASP A 309 19.87 1.50 7.58
C ASP A 309 19.78 -0.02 7.34
N LEU A 310 20.37 -0.81 8.24
CA LEU A 310 20.43 -2.27 8.10
C LEU A 310 19.08 -2.98 8.31
N PHE A 311 18.02 -2.28 8.72
CA PHE A 311 16.65 -2.81 8.73
C PHE A 311 15.97 -2.60 7.38
N ALA A 312 16.32 -1.54 6.64
CA ALA A 312 15.84 -1.30 5.27
C ALA A 312 16.56 -2.14 4.22
N VAL A 313 17.91 -2.16 4.20
CA VAL A 313 18.70 -2.89 3.17
C VAL A 313 19.25 -4.25 3.61
N GLY A 314 19.01 -4.68 4.85
CA GLY A 314 19.50 -5.95 5.36
C GLY A 314 21.03 -6.06 5.31
N ALA A 315 21.55 -6.99 4.51
CA ALA A 315 22.98 -7.17 4.26
C ALA A 315 23.55 -6.26 3.15
N GLY A 316 22.72 -5.46 2.49
CA GLY A 316 23.04 -4.69 1.29
C GLY A 316 22.76 -5.45 -0.01
N HIS A 317 22.88 -4.75 -1.14
CA HIS A 317 22.62 -5.31 -2.47
C HIS A 317 23.56 -6.47 -2.80
N VAL A 318 23.03 -7.52 -3.44
CA VAL A 318 23.80 -8.72 -3.81
C VAL A 318 24.97 -8.37 -4.74
N ASN A 319 26.12 -8.99 -4.49
CA ASN A 319 27.29 -8.93 -5.36
C ASN A 319 27.64 -10.36 -5.84
N PRO A 320 27.12 -10.80 -7.00
CA PRO A 320 27.31 -12.17 -7.48
C PRO A 320 28.78 -12.59 -7.62
N ARG A 321 29.69 -11.65 -7.90
CA ARG A 321 31.13 -11.94 -8.02
C ARG A 321 31.79 -12.22 -6.67
N GLN A 322 31.32 -11.60 -5.59
CA GLN A 322 31.79 -11.90 -4.24
C GLN A 322 31.08 -13.11 -3.62
N ALA A 323 29.82 -13.37 -4.00
CA ALA A 323 29.07 -14.54 -3.53
C ALA A 323 29.68 -15.87 -4.02
N ILE A 324 30.38 -15.88 -5.16
CA ILE A 324 31.04 -17.08 -5.74
C ILE A 324 32.38 -17.40 -5.06
N ASP A 325 33.13 -16.41 -4.55
CA ASP A 325 34.35 -16.62 -3.74
C ASP A 325 34.35 -15.71 -2.50
N PRO A 326 33.48 -15.98 -1.50
CA PRO A 326 33.36 -15.15 -0.31
C PRO A 326 34.55 -15.31 0.64
N GLY A 327 35.41 -16.32 0.43
CA GLY A 327 36.56 -16.66 1.27
C GLY A 327 36.17 -17.31 2.60
N LEU A 328 35.27 -16.67 3.35
CA LEU A 328 34.68 -17.15 4.61
C LEU A 328 33.16 -17.17 4.52
N VAL A 329 32.52 -18.23 5.01
CA VAL A 329 31.06 -18.32 5.14
C VAL A 329 30.64 -18.61 6.58
N TYR A 330 29.43 -18.15 6.93
CA TYR A 330 28.72 -18.57 8.12
C TYR A 330 27.87 -19.79 7.73
N ASP A 331 28.33 -20.94 8.17
CA ASP A 331 27.83 -22.25 7.78
C ASP A 331 26.88 -22.75 8.88
N LEU A 332 25.60 -22.90 8.55
CA LEU A 332 24.47 -23.26 9.41
C LEU A 332 23.71 -24.45 8.80
N THR A 333 23.42 -25.44 9.63
CA THR A 333 22.65 -26.64 9.27
C THR A 333 21.21 -26.56 9.83
N GLN A 334 20.32 -27.45 9.38
CA GLN A 334 18.96 -27.55 9.92
C GLN A 334 18.97 -27.76 11.45
N GLU A 335 19.90 -28.59 11.93
CA GLU A 335 20.14 -28.86 13.35
C GLU A 335 20.56 -27.62 14.17
N ASP A 336 21.32 -26.67 13.59
CA ASP A 336 21.78 -25.46 14.32
C ASP A 336 20.62 -24.52 14.71
N TYR A 337 19.50 -24.59 14.00
CA TYR A 337 18.29 -23.82 14.34
C TYR A 337 17.49 -24.42 15.52
N VAL A 338 17.69 -25.70 15.86
CA VAL A 338 16.88 -26.38 16.89
C VAL A 338 17.11 -25.78 18.29
N PRO A 339 18.36 -25.55 18.77
CA PRO A 339 18.58 -24.86 20.04
C PRO A 339 18.13 -23.39 20.04
N TYR A 340 18.07 -22.76 18.86
CA TYR A 340 17.57 -21.39 18.69
C TYR A 340 16.04 -21.33 18.82
N LEU A 341 15.31 -22.26 18.21
CA LEU A 341 13.85 -22.40 18.37
C LEU A 341 13.47 -22.67 19.83
N CYS A 342 14.17 -23.57 20.50
CA CYS A 342 14.04 -23.77 21.96
C CYS A 342 14.34 -22.48 22.76
N GLY A 343 15.33 -21.69 22.32
CA GLY A 343 15.70 -20.39 22.93
C GLY A 343 14.72 -19.24 22.65
N LEU A 344 13.85 -19.37 21.65
CA LEU A 344 12.70 -18.49 21.42
C LEU A 344 11.49 -18.86 22.30
N GLY A 345 11.49 -20.02 22.94
CA GLY A 345 10.39 -20.50 23.78
C GLY A 345 9.37 -21.41 23.06
N TYR A 346 9.68 -21.90 21.86
CA TYR A 346 8.88 -22.97 21.24
C TYR A 346 8.98 -24.26 22.08
N ASN A 347 7.85 -24.96 22.26
CA ASN A 347 7.78 -26.18 23.07
C ASN A 347 8.22 -27.43 22.28
N ASP A 348 8.46 -28.52 23.02
CA ASP A 348 8.91 -29.81 22.48
C ASP A 348 8.05 -30.29 21.29
N SER A 349 6.71 -30.16 21.36
CA SER A 349 5.79 -30.56 20.28
C SER A 349 5.93 -29.68 19.03
N ALA A 350 5.99 -28.36 19.18
CA ALA A 350 6.15 -27.41 18.07
C ALA A 350 7.49 -27.59 17.34
N VAL A 351 8.58 -27.78 18.09
CA VAL A 351 9.90 -28.04 17.51
C VAL A 351 9.97 -29.45 16.90
N SER A 352 9.29 -30.45 17.48
CA SER A 352 9.19 -31.79 16.90
C SER A 352 8.36 -31.83 15.61
N ALA A 353 7.27 -31.05 15.52
CA ALA A 353 6.47 -30.93 14.30
C ALA A 353 7.26 -30.29 13.14
N LEU A 354 8.05 -29.25 13.44
CA LEU A 354 8.87 -28.54 12.46
C LEU A 354 10.08 -29.38 11.99
N THR A 355 10.76 -30.06 12.91
CA THR A 355 11.96 -30.89 12.62
C THR A 355 11.66 -32.33 12.20
N ARG A 356 10.43 -32.79 12.43
CA ARG A 356 9.94 -34.18 12.27
C ARG A 356 10.69 -35.25 13.07
N LYS A 357 11.49 -34.83 14.05
CA LYS A 357 12.24 -35.69 14.97
C LYS A 357 11.75 -35.37 16.40
N PRO A 358 11.65 -36.34 17.32
CA PRO A 358 11.35 -36.03 18.71
C PRO A 358 12.44 -35.13 19.32
N VAL A 359 12.09 -33.89 19.67
CA VAL A 359 12.99 -32.90 20.29
C VAL A 359 12.53 -32.61 21.71
N ARG A 360 13.44 -32.70 22.67
CA ARG A 360 13.25 -32.23 24.05
C ARG A 360 14.10 -30.99 24.29
N CYS A 361 13.50 -29.81 24.24
CA CYS A 361 14.20 -28.54 24.48
C CYS A 361 14.82 -28.47 25.87
N SER A 362 14.23 -29.14 26.86
CA SER A 362 14.78 -29.34 28.21
C SER A 362 16.13 -30.08 28.27
N SER A 363 16.47 -30.87 27.23
CA SER A 363 17.74 -31.59 27.12
C SER A 363 18.81 -30.87 26.30
N LEU A 364 18.43 -29.77 25.64
CA LEU A 364 19.31 -29.00 24.76
C LEU A 364 19.76 -27.72 25.45
N LYS A 365 21.00 -27.30 25.19
CA LYS A 365 21.45 -25.96 25.58
C LYS A 365 20.84 -24.94 24.62
N SER A 366 19.65 -24.43 24.95
CA SER A 366 18.99 -23.34 24.22
C SER A 366 19.92 -22.13 24.05
N ILE A 367 19.88 -21.48 22.88
CA ILE A 367 20.71 -20.32 22.56
C ILE A 367 19.86 -19.09 22.30
N SER A 368 20.34 -17.92 22.73
CA SER A 368 19.63 -16.65 22.52
C SER A 368 19.68 -16.20 21.05
N GLN A 369 18.79 -15.28 20.66
CA GLN A 369 18.73 -14.72 19.30
C GLN A 369 20.08 -14.19 18.79
N GLY A 370 20.94 -13.67 19.68
CA GLY A 370 22.27 -13.17 19.32
C GLY A 370 23.35 -14.25 19.19
N GLU A 371 23.10 -15.48 19.64
CA GLU A 371 24.07 -16.58 19.65
C GLU A 371 23.97 -17.53 18.43
N LEU A 372 22.87 -17.52 17.68
CA LEU A 372 22.77 -18.22 16.38
C LEU A 372 23.93 -17.81 15.49
N ASN A 373 24.54 -18.75 14.74
CA ASN A 373 25.74 -18.50 13.93
C ASN A 373 25.48 -17.72 12.63
N TYR A 374 24.58 -16.74 12.68
CA TYR A 374 24.10 -15.95 11.55
C TYR A 374 25.08 -14.80 11.21
N PRO A 375 25.15 -14.33 9.94
CA PRO A 375 26.05 -13.24 9.54
C PRO A 375 25.76 -11.89 10.23
N SER A 376 24.49 -11.57 10.47
CA SER A 376 24.07 -10.36 11.17
C SER A 376 23.99 -10.58 12.69
N ILE A 377 24.09 -9.49 13.46
CA ILE A 377 24.09 -9.52 14.93
C ILE A 377 23.26 -8.36 15.48
N SER A 378 22.10 -8.66 16.06
CA SER A 378 21.31 -7.71 16.84
C SER A 378 21.70 -7.77 18.32
N VAL A 379 21.81 -6.62 19.00
CA VAL A 379 22.24 -6.55 20.41
C VAL A 379 21.55 -5.41 21.18
N LYS A 380 20.91 -5.75 22.31
CA LYS A 380 20.13 -4.80 23.13
C LYS A 380 20.93 -4.28 24.34
N LEU A 381 21.65 -3.18 24.14
CA LEU A 381 22.52 -2.57 25.16
C LEU A 381 21.71 -1.64 26.11
N ARG A 382 21.46 -2.10 27.35
CA ARG A 382 20.72 -1.33 28.37
C ARG A 382 21.48 -0.07 28.81
N ALA A 383 20.77 1.06 28.99
CA ALA A 383 21.36 2.38 29.25
C ALA A 383 22.32 2.42 30.46
N ASN A 384 21.94 1.77 31.57
CA ASN A 384 22.70 1.80 32.82
C ASN A 384 23.64 0.59 32.97
N SER A 385 23.99 -0.11 31.88
CA SER A 385 24.86 -1.29 31.92
C SER A 385 26.25 -1.01 31.34
N SER A 386 27.26 -1.03 32.22
CA SER A 386 28.67 -1.03 31.82
C SER A 386 29.18 -2.41 31.35
N LYS A 387 28.39 -3.48 31.60
CA LYS A 387 28.73 -4.86 31.20
C LYS A 387 28.68 -5.00 29.69
N SER A 388 29.68 -5.67 29.11
CA SER A 388 29.65 -6.04 27.70
C SER A 388 28.74 -7.24 27.45
N VAL A 389 27.99 -7.22 26.35
CA VAL A 389 27.29 -8.39 25.82
C VAL A 389 28.20 -9.04 24.78
N SER A 390 28.44 -10.34 24.89
CA SER A 390 29.40 -11.04 24.03
C SER A 390 28.77 -12.28 23.38
N TYR A 391 29.04 -12.47 22.09
CA TYR A 391 28.60 -13.62 21.32
C TYR A 391 29.78 -14.31 20.64
N THR A 392 29.71 -15.62 20.46
CA THR A 392 30.65 -16.37 19.61
C THR A 392 30.05 -16.56 18.21
N ARG A 393 30.92 -16.59 17.20
CA ARG A 393 30.61 -16.93 15.81
C ARG A 393 31.68 -17.87 15.27
N THR A 394 31.33 -18.68 14.29
CA THR A 394 32.19 -19.66 13.65
C THR A 394 32.10 -19.52 12.14
N VAL A 395 33.24 -19.30 11.49
CA VAL A 395 33.34 -19.16 10.04
C VAL A 395 34.10 -20.32 9.42
N THR A 396 33.64 -20.77 8.26
CA THR A 396 34.26 -21.82 7.44
C THR A 396 35.07 -21.19 6.32
N ASN A 397 36.36 -21.51 6.20
CA ASN A 397 37.18 -21.07 5.05
C ASN A 397 36.87 -21.92 3.81
N VAL A 398 36.04 -21.37 2.91
CA VAL A 398 35.73 -21.94 1.59
C VAL A 398 36.68 -21.41 0.50
N GLY A 399 37.37 -20.30 0.78
CA GLY A 399 38.45 -19.79 -0.08
C GLY A 399 39.75 -20.60 0.02
N LYS A 400 40.84 -19.95 -0.37
CA LYS A 400 42.17 -20.60 -0.54
C LYS A 400 42.63 -21.37 0.72
N PRO A 401 43.30 -22.53 0.58
CA PRO A 401 43.68 -23.39 1.72
C PRO A 401 44.49 -22.67 2.80
N THR A 402 45.50 -21.89 2.41
CA THR A 402 46.40 -21.19 3.33
C THR A 402 46.06 -19.70 3.32
N SER A 403 45.06 -19.33 4.12
CA SER A 403 44.49 -17.98 4.21
C SER A 403 44.63 -17.41 5.63
N ILE A 404 44.85 -16.11 5.73
CA ILE A 404 44.92 -15.36 6.99
C ILE A 404 44.06 -14.11 6.84
N TYR A 405 43.04 -13.97 7.67
CA TYR A 405 42.11 -12.84 7.68
C TYR A 405 42.27 -12.05 8.97
N ALA A 406 42.49 -10.74 8.87
CA ALA A 406 42.45 -9.81 9.99
C ALA A 406 41.10 -9.08 10.02
N VAL A 407 40.58 -8.78 11.21
CA VAL A 407 39.29 -8.10 11.35
C VAL A 407 39.44 -6.57 11.23
N LYS A 408 38.65 -5.95 10.37
CA LYS A 408 38.28 -4.52 10.43
C LYS A 408 36.94 -4.43 11.16
N VAL A 409 36.82 -3.55 12.15
CA VAL A 409 35.58 -3.28 12.91
C VAL A 409 35.30 -1.80 12.84
N ASP A 410 34.07 -1.44 12.51
CA ASP A 410 33.63 -0.06 12.27
C ASP A 410 32.26 0.12 12.92
N MET A 411 32.15 1.08 13.84
CA MET A 411 31.07 1.16 14.83
C MET A 411 30.64 2.62 15.08
N PRO A 412 29.34 2.86 15.30
CA PRO A 412 28.76 4.19 15.40
C PRO A 412 29.10 4.85 16.76
N LYS A 413 29.13 6.18 16.77
CA LYS A 413 29.41 6.99 17.99
C LYS A 413 28.43 6.61 19.11
N GLY A 414 28.98 6.08 20.22
CA GLY A 414 28.22 5.63 21.39
C GLY A 414 28.18 4.12 21.59
N VAL A 415 28.64 3.32 20.61
CA VAL A 415 28.86 1.88 20.74
C VAL A 415 30.33 1.54 20.49
N SER A 416 30.82 0.47 21.12
CA SER A 416 32.14 -0.10 20.88
C SER A 416 32.03 -1.62 20.77
N ALA A 417 32.79 -2.22 19.86
CA ALA A 417 32.87 -3.66 19.70
C ALA A 417 34.35 -4.12 19.71
N ARG A 418 34.62 -5.24 20.38
CA ARG A 418 35.95 -5.87 20.47
C ARG A 418 35.85 -7.31 19.96
N VAL A 419 36.78 -7.72 19.09
CA VAL A 419 36.81 -9.05 18.49
C VAL A 419 38.07 -9.80 18.93
N THR A 420 37.90 -11.06 19.35
CA THR A 420 38.98 -11.93 19.84
C THR A 420 38.86 -13.33 19.24
N PRO A 421 39.89 -13.87 18.56
CA PRO A 421 41.13 -13.20 18.16
C PRO A 421 40.87 -12.17 17.05
N THR A 422 41.75 -11.17 16.91
CA THR A 422 41.68 -10.17 15.82
C THR A 422 42.15 -10.70 14.47
N THR A 423 42.64 -11.94 14.40
CA THR A 423 43.13 -12.59 13.19
C THR A 423 42.78 -14.08 13.22
N LEU A 424 42.24 -14.58 12.11
CA LEU A 424 41.95 -16.00 11.88
C LEU A 424 42.91 -16.54 10.82
N SER A 425 43.51 -17.70 11.10
CA SER A 425 44.48 -18.37 10.23
C SER A 425 44.01 -19.80 9.93
N PHE A 426 43.96 -20.14 8.65
CA PHE A 426 43.47 -21.39 8.11
C PHE A 426 44.59 -22.09 7.32
N LYS A 427 44.61 -23.43 7.42
CA LYS A 427 45.59 -24.31 6.75
C LYS A 427 44.97 -25.17 5.64
N LYS A 428 43.63 -25.27 5.58
CA LYS A 428 42.90 -25.99 4.54
C LYS A 428 41.52 -25.36 4.29
N VAL A 429 40.94 -25.70 3.14
CA VAL A 429 39.52 -25.45 2.83
C VAL A 429 38.65 -26.27 3.80
N ASN A 430 37.43 -25.79 4.07
CA ASN A 430 36.48 -26.35 5.03
C ASN A 430 36.99 -26.42 6.49
N GLN A 431 38.09 -25.73 6.81
CA GLN A 431 38.48 -25.51 8.20
C GLN A 431 37.57 -24.46 8.82
N LYS A 432 36.81 -24.85 9.87
CA LYS A 432 36.06 -23.93 10.72
C LYS A 432 36.97 -23.25 11.74
N LYS A 433 36.71 -21.98 12.06
CA LYS A 433 37.36 -21.21 13.13
C LYS A 433 36.36 -20.29 13.82
N SER A 434 36.46 -20.22 15.15
CA SER A 434 35.56 -19.39 15.97
C SER A 434 36.23 -18.09 16.43
N PHE A 435 35.43 -17.05 16.60
CA PHE A 435 35.80 -15.78 17.23
C PHE A 435 34.70 -15.31 18.19
N SER A 436 35.07 -14.55 19.20
CA SER A 436 34.14 -13.87 20.10
C SER A 436 34.09 -12.38 19.76
N ILE A 437 32.89 -11.80 19.74
CA ILE A 437 32.65 -10.36 19.61
C ILE A 437 31.91 -9.84 20.84
N SER A 438 32.47 -8.81 21.47
CA SER A 438 31.97 -8.20 22.70
C SER A 438 31.55 -6.74 22.44
N PHE A 439 30.27 -6.43 22.62
CA PHE A 439 29.69 -5.10 22.45
C PHE A 439 29.54 -4.38 23.79
N ARG A 440 29.85 -3.08 23.85
CA ARG A 440 29.69 -2.23 25.02
C ARG A 440 29.26 -0.81 24.62
N ARG A 441 28.26 -0.25 25.32
CA ARG A 441 27.85 1.16 25.17
C ARG A 441 28.94 2.07 25.74
N SER A 442 29.34 3.07 24.96
CA SER A 442 30.37 4.06 25.29
C SER A 442 29.82 5.48 25.44
N GLY A 443 28.55 5.73 25.08
CA GLY A 443 27.87 7.01 25.27
C GLY A 443 26.55 7.10 24.50
N GLY A 444 26.16 8.32 24.12
CA GLY A 444 25.10 8.60 23.14
C GLY A 444 23.65 8.60 23.67
N ARG A 445 22.75 9.23 22.91
CA ARG A 445 21.29 9.19 23.10
C ARG A 445 20.74 7.77 22.88
N SER A 446 19.53 7.49 23.34
CA SER A 446 18.83 6.23 23.03
C SER A 446 18.30 6.24 21.60
N GLY A 447 18.51 5.14 20.87
CA GLY A 447 18.08 4.95 19.48
C GLY A 447 18.59 3.63 18.90
N ARG A 448 18.20 3.30 17.67
CA ARG A 448 18.84 2.23 16.86
C ARG A 448 20.12 2.80 16.23
N VAL A 449 21.16 1.98 16.10
CA VAL A 449 22.42 2.34 15.42
C VAL A 449 23.01 1.10 14.73
N SER A 450 23.59 1.29 13.54
CA SER A 450 24.19 0.25 12.70
C SER A 450 25.73 0.35 12.68
N GLY A 451 26.39 -0.76 12.40
CA GLY A 451 27.85 -0.87 12.31
C GLY A 451 28.26 -2.19 11.62
N GLN A 452 29.52 -2.33 11.24
CA GLN A 452 30.00 -3.43 10.41
C GLN A 452 31.26 -4.12 10.94
N LEU A 453 31.39 -5.40 10.60
CA LEU A 453 32.59 -6.22 10.81
C LEU A 453 32.99 -6.83 9.47
N ARG A 454 34.28 -6.71 9.10
CA ARG A 454 34.82 -7.25 7.84
C ARG A 454 36.11 -8.04 8.10
N TRP A 455 36.16 -9.28 7.62
CA TRP A 455 37.37 -10.12 7.63
C TRP A 455 38.16 -9.90 6.34
N VAL A 456 39.41 -9.44 6.43
CA VAL A 456 40.21 -8.98 5.28
C VAL A 456 41.53 -9.75 5.18
N SER A 457 41.86 -10.28 4.01
CA SER A 457 43.10 -11.05 3.78
C SER A 457 43.99 -10.47 2.69
N ARG A 458 45.31 -10.41 2.95
CA ARG A 458 46.32 -9.98 1.96
C ARG A 458 46.51 -10.95 0.77
N LYS A 459 45.90 -12.15 0.80
CA LYS A 459 45.89 -13.11 -0.33
C LYS A 459 44.51 -13.28 -0.98
N HIS A 460 43.50 -12.57 -0.45
CA HIS A 460 42.12 -12.50 -0.93
C HIS A 460 41.79 -11.04 -1.27
N VAL A 461 42.62 -10.46 -2.15
CA VAL A 461 42.57 -9.03 -2.48
C VAL A 461 41.56 -8.81 -3.61
N HIS A 462 40.34 -8.44 -3.26
CA HIS A 462 39.41 -7.76 -4.16
C HIS A 462 39.19 -6.32 -3.66
N TYR A 463 39.81 -5.38 -4.37
CA TYR A 463 39.61 -3.91 -4.32
C TYR A 463 39.20 -3.31 -2.96
N ASP A 464 40.19 -2.91 -2.15
CA ASP A 464 39.98 -1.91 -1.09
C ASP A 464 39.58 -0.58 -1.77
N TYR A 465 38.37 -0.08 -1.50
CA TYR A 465 37.92 1.25 -1.94
C TYR A 465 38.70 2.30 -1.13
N LYS A 466 39.79 2.84 -1.69
CA LYS A 466 40.64 3.82 -1.01
C LYS A 466 40.04 5.22 -1.11
N ASP A 467 39.91 5.87 0.04
CA ASP A 467 39.46 7.25 0.16
C ASP A 467 40.29 8.23 -0.68
N ALA A 468 39.59 9.22 -1.23
CA ALA A 468 40.19 10.32 -1.97
C ALA A 468 40.68 11.45 -1.02
N THR A 469 41.54 11.10 -0.06
CA THR A 469 42.20 12.06 0.83
C THR A 469 43.72 12.04 0.64
N GLY A 470 44.29 13.20 0.30
CA GLY A 470 45.73 13.44 0.34
C GLY A 470 46.23 13.56 1.79
N PRO A 471 47.56 13.59 2.00
CA PRO A 471 48.15 13.65 3.33
C PRO A 471 47.81 14.94 4.08
N GLU A 472 47.60 14.83 5.40
CA GLU A 472 47.33 15.95 6.30
C GLU A 472 48.51 16.95 6.36
N PRO A 473 48.27 18.27 6.37
CA PRO A 473 49.27 19.24 6.78
C PRO A 473 49.49 19.14 8.30
N LYS A 474 50.73 18.90 8.73
CA LYS A 474 51.09 18.88 10.15
C LYS A 474 51.12 20.30 10.72
N CYS A 475 50.33 20.56 11.75
CA CYS A 475 50.53 21.69 12.65
C CYS A 475 50.73 21.18 14.10
N GLN A 476 51.88 21.50 14.69
CA GLN A 476 52.13 21.39 16.13
C GLN A 476 51.99 22.78 16.78
N PRO A 477 51.77 22.86 18.11
CA PRO A 477 51.26 24.08 18.74
C PRO A 477 52.31 25.18 18.89
N MET A 478 51.87 26.44 18.74
CA MET A 478 52.56 27.63 19.26
C MET A 478 51.82 28.19 20.49
N LYS A 479 52.57 28.91 21.33
CA LYS A 479 52.11 29.48 22.61
C LYS A 479 51.48 30.87 22.44
N ASP A 480 50.94 31.37 23.55
CA ASP A 480 50.37 32.70 23.78
C ASP A 480 51.00 33.86 23.01
N SER A 481 50.17 34.81 22.59
CA SER A 481 50.30 36.20 23.08
C SER A 481 49.08 37.11 22.81
N SER A 482 48.75 37.90 23.83
CA SER A 482 48.22 39.29 23.78
C SER A 482 46.87 39.67 23.12
N VAL A 483 45.97 40.18 23.99
CA VAL A 483 45.31 41.52 23.92
C VAL A 483 43.98 41.68 23.14
N ASN A 484 42.88 41.52 23.91
CA ASN A 484 41.79 42.49 24.18
C ASN A 484 40.81 43.06 23.12
N ALA A 485 39.63 43.38 23.67
CA ALA A 485 38.66 44.44 23.29
C ALA A 485 37.67 44.14 22.12
N THR A 486 36.36 44.45 22.21
CA THR A 486 35.52 44.94 23.34
C THR A 486 34.02 44.76 23.05
N SER A 487 33.21 44.38 24.07
CA SER A 487 31.80 44.80 24.36
C SER A 487 30.67 44.70 23.29
N ARG A 488 29.36 44.67 23.59
CA ARG A 488 28.53 44.31 24.76
C ARG A 488 27.04 44.24 24.33
N SER A 489 26.33 43.15 24.59
CA SER A 489 24.91 43.08 25.03
C SER A 489 24.47 41.61 25.09
N SER A 490 23.76 41.02 26.09
CA SER A 490 22.81 41.47 27.13
C SER A 490 21.34 41.30 26.72
N VAL A 491 20.43 40.59 27.43
CA VAL A 491 20.54 39.55 28.49
C VAL A 491 19.15 38.91 28.75
N ARG A 492 19.10 37.76 29.47
CA ARG A 492 17.92 36.91 29.87
C ARG A 492 17.60 35.76 28.89
N GLY A 493 17.18 34.57 29.35
CA GLY A 493 17.07 34.09 30.75
C GLY A 493 16.53 32.65 30.85
N CYS A 494 16.94 31.90 31.88
CA CYS A 494 16.62 30.46 32.05
C CYS A 494 15.42 30.23 33.00
N LYS A 495 14.72 29.08 32.86
CA LYS A 495 14.42 28.14 33.97
C LYS A 495 13.75 26.83 33.54
N GLU A 496 13.97 25.80 34.35
CA GLU A 496 13.37 24.45 34.39
C GLU A 496 12.07 24.45 35.26
N PRO A 497 11.27 23.35 35.43
CA PRO A 497 11.57 21.93 35.18
C PRO A 497 10.45 21.09 34.51
N ILE A 498 10.69 19.77 34.43
CA ILE A 498 9.69 18.72 34.15
C ILE A 498 9.76 17.69 35.28
N GLU A 499 8.60 17.24 35.80
CA GLU A 499 8.52 16.28 36.90
C GLU A 499 8.65 14.80 36.46
N LEU A 500 9.05 13.94 37.41
CA LEU A 500 8.98 12.49 37.26
C LEU A 500 7.62 11.96 37.72
N VAL A 501 7.05 11.00 36.98
CA VAL A 501 6.19 9.97 37.55
C VAL A 501 6.74 8.60 37.15
N LEU A 502 7.14 7.82 38.15
CA LEU A 502 7.54 6.42 38.01
C LEU A 502 6.33 5.52 38.28
N SER A 503 6.24 4.40 37.56
CA SER A 503 5.40 3.26 37.96
C SER A 503 6.18 1.96 37.78
N PHE A 504 6.12 1.10 38.80
CA PHE A 504 6.74 -0.23 38.80
C PHE A 504 5.71 -1.28 38.37
N HIS A 505 6.18 -2.36 37.74
CA HIS A 505 5.39 -3.59 37.60
C HIS A 505 5.78 -4.57 38.70
N VAL A 506 4.77 -5.11 39.39
CA VAL A 506 4.91 -6.22 40.34
C VAL A 506 4.20 -7.42 39.72
N LEU A 507 4.88 -8.57 39.71
CA LEU A 507 4.29 -9.84 39.26
C LEU A 507 3.09 -10.21 40.15
N HIS A 508 2.03 -10.75 39.54
CA HIS A 508 1.10 -11.65 40.22
C HIS A 508 0.97 -12.93 39.41
N LEU A 509 1.10 -14.06 40.12
CA LEU A 509 0.93 -15.41 39.58
C LEU A 509 -0.56 -15.74 39.60
N TYR A 510 -1.10 -16.28 38.51
CA TYR A 510 -2.37 -17.00 38.54
C TYR A 510 -2.09 -18.49 38.35
N ILE A 511 -2.50 -19.29 39.34
CA ILE A 511 -2.47 -20.75 39.29
C ILE A 511 -3.86 -21.21 38.87
N ILE A 512 -3.95 -21.97 37.79
CA ILE A 512 -5.19 -22.64 37.39
C ILE A 512 -5.34 -23.90 38.26
N ILE A 513 -6.50 -24.06 38.88
CA ILE A 513 -6.95 -25.30 39.50
C ILE A 513 -8.24 -25.69 38.79
N GLU A 514 -8.26 -26.88 38.18
CA GLU A 514 -9.47 -27.41 37.55
C GLU A 514 -10.56 -27.70 38.59
N LYS A 515 -11.83 -27.56 38.19
CA LYS A 515 -12.89 -28.38 38.80
C LYS A 515 -13.99 -28.70 37.80
N VAL A 516 -14.29 -30.00 37.71
CA VAL A 516 -15.30 -30.59 36.83
C VAL A 516 -16.71 -30.26 37.33
N GLY A 517 -17.61 -29.94 36.39
CA GLY A 517 -19.04 -29.81 36.62
C GLY A 517 -19.78 -29.72 35.29
N GLY A 518 -20.37 -30.82 34.83
CA GLY A 518 -21.02 -30.92 33.52
C GLY A 518 -22.53 -30.71 33.56
N VAL A 519 -23.08 -30.19 32.46
CA VAL A 519 -24.52 -30.22 32.11
C VAL A 519 -24.63 -30.60 30.62
N SER A 520 -25.67 -31.35 30.26
CA SER A 520 -25.76 -32.06 28.98
C SER A 520 -26.50 -31.31 27.87
N SER A 521 -25.89 -31.31 26.67
CA SER A 521 -26.53 -31.42 25.33
C SER A 521 -27.80 -30.62 25.00
N SER A 522 -27.70 -29.81 23.94
CA SER A 522 -28.62 -29.94 22.80
C SER A 522 -27.78 -30.10 21.53
N ASP A 523 -28.27 -30.86 20.56
CA ASP A 523 -27.41 -31.40 19.48
C ASP A 523 -27.44 -30.54 18.21
N GLY A 524 -26.31 -30.51 17.51
CA GLY A 524 -26.05 -29.70 16.33
C GLY A 524 -24.77 -30.16 15.64
N THR A 525 -24.93 -30.73 14.45
CA THR A 525 -23.83 -31.30 13.66
C THR A 525 -22.94 -30.19 13.08
N GLU A 526 -21.70 -30.11 13.54
CA GLU A 526 -20.71 -29.18 13.00
C GLU A 526 -20.27 -29.62 11.60
N GLU A 527 -20.17 -28.68 10.65
CA GLU A 527 -19.65 -28.99 9.32
C GLU A 527 -18.13 -29.25 9.36
N PRO A 528 -17.63 -30.31 8.68
CA PRO A 528 -16.21 -30.63 8.67
C PRO A 528 -15.42 -29.65 7.79
N LYS A 529 -14.50 -28.91 8.43
CA LYS A 529 -13.57 -27.98 7.76
C LYS A 529 -12.34 -28.75 7.27
N VAL A 530 -11.50 -28.13 6.44
CA VAL A 530 -10.20 -28.73 6.08
C VAL A 530 -9.19 -28.43 7.19
N TYR A 531 -8.67 -29.47 7.84
CA TYR A 531 -7.55 -29.38 8.79
C TYR A 531 -6.27 -29.93 8.17
N ILE A 532 -5.13 -29.39 8.60
CA ILE A 532 -3.79 -29.94 8.38
C ILE A 532 -3.40 -30.66 9.68
N VAL A 533 -3.08 -31.94 9.60
CA VAL A 533 -2.82 -32.85 10.73
C VAL A 533 -1.38 -33.35 10.68
N HIS A 534 -0.65 -33.18 11.78
CA HIS A 534 0.73 -33.62 11.97
C HIS A 534 0.78 -34.91 12.80
N VAL A 535 1.58 -35.88 12.34
CA VAL A 535 1.71 -37.18 13.02
C VAL A 535 3.17 -37.57 13.29
N LYS A 536 3.38 -38.31 14.37
CA LYS A 536 4.66 -38.88 14.78
C LYS A 536 5.11 -39.92 13.76
N GLN A 537 6.35 -39.83 13.30
CA GLN A 537 6.94 -40.83 12.40
C GLN A 537 7.21 -42.15 13.14
N PRO A 538 6.95 -43.33 12.54
CA PRO A 538 7.27 -44.62 13.14
C PRO A 538 8.77 -44.80 13.39
N GLU A 539 9.13 -45.41 14.52
CA GLU A 539 10.51 -45.76 14.84
C GLU A 539 10.83 -47.15 14.28
N GLY A 540 11.79 -47.25 13.34
CA GLY A 540 12.34 -48.50 12.83
C GLY A 540 11.86 -48.96 11.44
N GLU A 541 10.69 -48.50 10.96
CA GLU A 541 10.17 -48.93 9.65
C GLU A 541 10.67 -48.08 8.48
N ASN A 542 11.18 -48.76 7.45
CA ASN A 542 11.88 -48.13 6.32
C ASN A 542 10.92 -47.84 5.14
N PHE A 543 9.95 -46.93 5.37
CA PHE A 543 8.91 -46.47 4.43
C PHE A 543 9.48 -45.73 3.19
N SER A 544 10.22 -46.48 2.37
CA SER A 544 10.99 -46.01 1.21
C SER A 544 10.16 -45.89 -0.07
N VAL A 545 8.95 -46.45 -0.11
CA VAL A 545 8.08 -46.45 -1.30
C VAL A 545 6.97 -45.41 -1.17
N ALA A 546 6.74 -44.66 -2.25
CA ALA A 546 5.79 -43.56 -2.31
C ALA A 546 4.34 -43.94 -1.93
N GLU A 547 3.97 -45.18 -2.21
CA GLU A 547 2.59 -45.71 -2.16
C GLU A 547 2.16 -46.18 -0.77
N GLN A 548 3.10 -46.37 0.17
CA GLN A 548 2.82 -46.91 1.51
C GLN A 548 2.29 -45.86 2.50
N TRP A 549 2.61 -44.58 2.28
CA TRP A 549 2.29 -43.50 3.23
C TRP A 549 0.80 -43.14 3.30
N ALA A 550 0.10 -43.07 2.16
CA ALA A 550 -1.32 -42.70 2.13
C ALA A 550 -2.25 -43.78 2.73
N PRO A 551 -2.05 -45.10 2.47
CA PRO A 551 -2.74 -46.16 3.21
C PRO A 551 -2.47 -46.11 4.72
N TRP A 552 -1.24 -45.82 5.12
CA TRP A 552 -0.90 -45.69 6.55
C TRP A 552 -1.62 -44.50 7.21
N TYR A 553 -1.60 -43.30 6.61
CA TYR A 553 -2.39 -42.16 7.11
C TYR A 553 -3.90 -42.45 7.14
N SER A 554 -4.42 -43.17 6.14
CA SER A 554 -5.81 -43.63 6.12
C SER A 554 -6.11 -44.60 7.28
N SER A 555 -5.16 -45.47 7.65
CA SER A 555 -5.31 -46.36 8.80
C SER A 555 -5.28 -45.63 10.15
N LEU A 556 -4.47 -44.57 10.29
CA LEU A 556 -4.48 -43.72 11.49
C LEU A 556 -5.83 -42.99 11.65
N LEU A 557 -6.36 -42.43 10.56
CA LEU A 557 -7.62 -41.70 10.58
C LEU A 557 -8.84 -42.64 10.79
N ASN A 558 -8.88 -43.81 10.13
CA ASN A 558 -9.88 -44.84 10.41
C ASN A 558 -9.83 -45.27 11.88
N GLY A 559 -8.63 -45.58 12.40
CA GLY A 559 -8.45 -45.97 13.79
C GLY A 559 -8.92 -44.91 14.80
N ALA A 560 -8.81 -43.62 14.45
CA ALA A 560 -9.42 -42.56 15.26
C ALA A 560 -10.95 -42.56 15.18
N THR A 561 -11.54 -42.62 13.98
CA THR A 561 -13.01 -42.61 13.83
C THR A 561 -13.67 -43.83 14.47
N ASP A 562 -12.99 -44.98 14.48
CA ASP A 562 -13.42 -46.21 15.14
C ASP A 562 -13.36 -46.08 16.67
N VAL A 563 -12.26 -45.56 17.22
CA VAL A 563 -12.07 -45.38 18.68
C VAL A 563 -13.08 -44.39 19.29
N PHE A 564 -13.57 -43.41 18.50
CA PHE A 564 -14.52 -42.41 18.97
C PHE A 564 -15.96 -42.63 18.48
N GLY A 565 -16.24 -43.69 17.70
CA GLY A 565 -17.59 -44.05 17.25
C GLY A 565 -18.22 -43.07 16.25
N LEU A 566 -17.39 -42.41 15.43
CA LEU A 566 -17.80 -41.34 14.50
C LEU A 566 -17.93 -41.79 13.03
N ALA A 567 -17.95 -43.10 12.78
CA ALA A 567 -18.09 -43.66 11.45
C ALA A 567 -19.54 -43.54 10.94
N SER A 568 -19.73 -42.80 9.84
CA SER A 568 -20.93 -42.92 9.00
C SER A 568 -20.70 -43.97 7.90
N GLU A 569 -21.72 -44.73 7.51
CA GLU A 569 -21.60 -45.77 6.47
C GLU A 569 -21.24 -45.24 5.06
N GLN A 570 -21.10 -43.91 4.89
CA GLN A 570 -20.93 -43.26 3.59
C GLN A 570 -19.63 -42.47 3.43
N ASP A 571 -18.78 -42.34 4.47
CA ASP A 571 -17.53 -41.56 4.38
C ASP A 571 -16.34 -42.24 5.07
N THR A 572 -15.36 -42.64 4.26
CA THR A 572 -14.14 -43.38 4.67
C THR A 572 -12.97 -42.43 4.92
N ALA A 573 -11.95 -42.83 5.71
CA ALA A 573 -10.74 -42.00 5.83
C ALA A 573 -10.09 -41.68 4.47
N ALA A 574 -10.19 -42.59 3.49
CA ALA A 574 -9.66 -42.41 2.14
C ALA A 574 -10.45 -41.39 1.29
N SER A 575 -11.73 -41.15 1.56
CA SER A 575 -12.52 -40.07 0.94
C SER A 575 -12.38 -38.73 1.67
N ARG A 576 -11.98 -38.76 2.96
CA ARG A 576 -11.82 -37.56 3.80
C ARG A 576 -10.44 -36.91 3.70
N ILE A 577 -9.38 -37.69 3.43
CA ILE A 577 -8.02 -37.16 3.20
C ILE A 577 -7.94 -36.48 1.84
N ILE A 578 -7.58 -35.19 1.83
CA ILE A 578 -7.39 -34.38 0.63
C ILE A 578 -5.95 -34.51 0.12
N TYR A 579 -4.95 -34.44 1.00
CA TYR A 579 -3.54 -34.65 0.66
C TYR A 579 -2.80 -35.43 1.74
N SER A 580 -1.87 -36.29 1.31
CA SER A 580 -0.90 -36.98 2.16
C SER A 580 0.49 -36.36 1.97
N TYR A 581 1.12 -35.92 3.06
CA TYR A 581 2.38 -35.20 3.05
C TYR A 581 3.50 -36.06 3.67
N ARG A 582 4.54 -36.34 2.87
CA ARG A 582 5.76 -37.05 3.32
C ARG A 582 7.07 -36.29 3.07
N ASN A 583 7.10 -35.40 2.05
CA ASN A 583 8.32 -34.73 1.63
C ASN A 583 8.60 -33.42 2.37
N VAL A 584 7.56 -32.63 2.72
CA VAL A 584 7.68 -31.29 3.32
C VAL A 584 7.24 -31.23 4.79
N MET A 585 6.27 -32.05 5.19
CA MET A 585 5.87 -32.38 6.56
C MET A 585 5.59 -33.89 6.63
N THR A 586 5.28 -34.42 7.82
CA THR A 586 4.81 -35.80 8.03
C THR A 586 3.38 -35.72 8.57
N GLY A 587 2.40 -36.12 7.76
CA GLY A 587 0.98 -35.97 8.10
C GLY A 587 0.09 -35.88 6.88
N PHE A 588 -1.13 -35.39 7.06
CA PHE A 588 -2.15 -35.31 6.01
C PHE A 588 -3.05 -34.09 6.21
N SER A 589 -3.79 -33.67 5.18
CA SER A 589 -4.93 -32.77 5.32
C SER A 589 -6.22 -33.50 5.04
N ALA A 590 -7.27 -33.23 5.82
CA ALA A 590 -8.54 -33.95 5.75
C ALA A 590 -9.74 -33.08 6.15
N ARG A 591 -10.94 -33.49 5.72
CA ARG A 591 -12.22 -32.90 6.13
C ARG A 591 -12.63 -33.42 7.50
N LEU A 592 -12.53 -32.59 8.52
CA LEU A 592 -12.64 -32.95 9.94
C LEU A 592 -13.43 -31.87 10.70
N THR A 593 -14.17 -32.26 11.72
CA THR A 593 -14.79 -31.37 12.70
C THR A 593 -13.81 -31.02 13.84
N ASP A 594 -14.08 -29.94 14.59
CA ASP A 594 -13.27 -29.61 15.77
C ASP A 594 -13.29 -30.72 16.82
N LYS A 595 -14.45 -31.38 17.02
CA LYS A 595 -14.58 -32.55 17.91
C LYS A 595 -13.69 -33.72 17.50
N GLU A 596 -13.61 -34.03 16.21
CA GLU A 596 -12.72 -35.10 15.71
C GLU A 596 -11.24 -34.75 15.91
N VAL A 597 -10.87 -33.48 15.78
CA VAL A 597 -9.50 -33.00 16.04
C VAL A 597 -9.19 -33.04 17.54
N GLU A 598 -10.11 -32.63 18.41
CA GLU A 598 -9.96 -32.74 19.86
C GLU A 598 -9.84 -34.22 20.29
N ALA A 599 -10.59 -35.11 19.66
CA ALA A 599 -10.54 -36.54 19.91
C ALA A 599 -9.19 -37.16 19.45
N MET A 600 -8.76 -36.88 18.21
CA MET A 600 -7.45 -37.30 17.70
C MET A 600 -6.27 -36.77 18.53
N SER A 601 -6.41 -35.60 19.17
CA SER A 601 -5.34 -35.02 20.00
C SER A 601 -4.95 -35.86 21.22
N LYS A 602 -5.74 -36.90 21.55
CA LYS A 602 -5.54 -37.83 22.68
C LYS A 602 -4.84 -39.14 22.27
N LEU A 603 -4.39 -39.26 21.02
CA LEU A 603 -3.75 -40.47 20.47
C LEU A 603 -2.22 -40.31 20.36
N ASP A 604 -1.45 -41.32 20.76
CA ASP A 604 0.03 -41.30 20.84
C ASP A 604 0.76 -40.97 19.51
N TRP A 605 0.08 -41.07 18.37
CA TRP A 605 0.62 -40.72 17.07
C TRP A 605 0.36 -39.27 16.67
N PHE A 606 -0.56 -38.55 17.32
CA PHE A 606 -0.90 -37.17 16.98
C PHE A 606 0.14 -36.19 17.55
N LEU A 607 0.52 -35.18 16.77
CA LEU A 607 1.41 -34.11 17.24
C LEU A 607 0.70 -32.76 17.35
N HIS A 608 -0.07 -32.40 16.32
CA HIS A 608 -0.78 -31.12 16.22
C HIS A 608 -1.78 -31.16 15.05
N ALA A 609 -2.83 -30.35 15.08
CA ALA A 609 -3.63 -30.04 13.89
C ALA A 609 -4.22 -28.63 13.97
N TYR A 610 -4.47 -28.02 12.81
CA TYR A 610 -5.02 -26.68 12.68
C TYR A 610 -5.86 -26.54 11.39
N PRO A 611 -6.87 -25.63 11.34
CA PRO A 611 -7.62 -25.36 10.12
C PRO A 611 -6.71 -24.85 9.00
N SER A 612 -6.94 -25.27 7.76
CA SER A 612 -6.15 -24.84 6.61
C SER A 612 -6.28 -23.32 6.38
N PRO A 613 -5.18 -22.54 6.40
CA PRO A 613 -5.24 -21.09 6.14
C PRO A 613 -5.62 -20.79 4.68
N VAL A 614 -6.25 -19.62 4.46
CA VAL A 614 -6.77 -19.20 3.15
C VAL A 614 -6.10 -17.92 2.68
N TYR A 615 -5.20 -18.06 1.71
CA TYR A 615 -4.45 -16.99 1.05
C TYR A 615 -5.29 -16.36 -0.08
N ARG A 616 -5.25 -15.02 -0.27
CA ARG A 616 -6.11 -14.32 -1.24
C ARG A 616 -5.43 -13.10 -1.90
N PRO A 617 -5.60 -12.89 -3.23
CA PRO A 617 -5.20 -11.65 -3.91
C PRO A 617 -6.06 -10.44 -3.51
N LEU A 618 -5.48 -9.24 -3.62
CA LEU A 618 -5.96 -8.02 -2.95
C LEU A 618 -6.78 -7.09 -3.84
N THR A 619 -7.86 -6.53 -3.27
CA THR A 619 -8.75 -5.58 -3.93
C THR A 619 -8.16 -4.18 -3.92
N THR A 620 -7.90 -3.60 -5.10
CA THR A 620 -6.73 -2.75 -5.43
C THR A 620 -6.24 -1.77 -4.38
N HIS A 621 -7.12 -1.11 -3.62
CA HIS A 621 -6.71 -0.62 -2.30
C HIS A 621 -7.84 -0.39 -1.29
N THR A 622 -8.97 0.21 -1.68
CA THR A 622 -9.83 0.90 -0.69
C THR A 622 -10.40 0.02 0.43
N PRO A 623 -10.75 -1.27 0.26
CA PRO A 623 -11.10 -2.11 1.40
C PRO A 623 -9.92 -2.29 2.38
N MET A 624 -8.70 -2.51 1.87
CA MET A 624 -7.50 -2.66 2.71
C MET A 624 -7.18 -1.37 3.48
N PHE A 625 -7.23 -0.21 2.82
CA PHE A 625 -7.04 1.10 3.44
C PHE A 625 -8.00 1.34 4.61
N LEU A 626 -9.22 0.79 4.52
CA LEU A 626 -10.25 0.86 5.55
C LEU A 626 -10.23 -0.34 6.53
N GLY A 627 -9.15 -1.13 6.56
CA GLY A 627 -9.00 -2.28 7.47
C GLY A 627 -9.88 -3.49 7.14
N LEU A 628 -10.61 -3.46 6.01
CA LEU A 628 -11.40 -4.59 5.51
C LEU A 628 -10.46 -5.61 4.86
N ARG A 629 -9.93 -6.51 5.68
CA ARG A 629 -9.07 -7.64 5.29
C ARG A 629 -9.79 -8.99 5.47
N TYR A 630 -9.20 -10.05 4.94
CA TYR A 630 -9.82 -11.37 4.82
C TYR A 630 -9.12 -12.39 5.75
N GLY A 631 -9.81 -12.86 6.80
CA GLY A 631 -9.26 -13.79 7.79
C GLY A 631 -9.20 -13.19 9.19
N GLY A 632 -8.82 -14.01 10.19
CA GLY A 632 -8.76 -13.58 11.60
C GLY A 632 -10.06 -12.99 12.13
N HIS A 633 -9.96 -12.06 13.10
CA HIS A 633 -11.07 -11.30 13.65
C HIS A 633 -11.44 -10.08 12.77
N SER A 634 -11.40 -10.21 11.43
CA SER A 634 -11.72 -9.09 10.54
C SER A 634 -13.23 -8.83 10.43
N VAL A 635 -13.57 -7.56 10.15
CA VAL A 635 -14.93 -7.08 9.86
C VAL A 635 -15.64 -7.97 8.85
N TRP A 636 -14.97 -8.30 7.74
CA TRP A 636 -15.50 -9.18 6.68
C TRP A 636 -15.77 -10.61 7.16
N ASN A 637 -14.97 -11.15 8.06
CA ASN A 637 -15.21 -12.49 8.62
C ASN A 637 -16.40 -12.47 9.58
N ALA A 638 -16.41 -11.53 10.54
CA ALA A 638 -17.48 -11.38 11.54
C ALA A 638 -18.87 -11.10 10.93
N THR A 639 -18.92 -10.44 9.77
CA THR A 639 -20.16 -10.09 9.06
C THR A 639 -20.49 -10.98 7.88
N ASN A 640 -19.68 -12.01 7.60
CA ASN A 640 -19.77 -12.78 6.35
C ASN A 640 -19.86 -11.87 5.10
N MET A 641 -19.11 -10.77 5.08
CA MET A 641 -19.07 -9.74 4.02
C MET A 641 -20.43 -9.10 3.65
N GLY A 642 -21.39 -9.07 4.60
CA GLY A 642 -22.73 -8.49 4.39
C GLY A 642 -23.75 -9.44 3.76
N GLU A 643 -23.50 -10.75 3.77
CA GLU A 643 -24.41 -11.78 3.25
C GLU A 643 -25.87 -11.59 3.70
N GLY A 644 -26.81 -11.51 2.76
CA GLY A 644 -28.24 -11.37 3.04
C GLY A 644 -28.71 -9.94 3.35
N ILE A 645 -27.81 -8.95 3.34
CA ILE A 645 -28.16 -7.52 3.36
C ILE A 645 -28.39 -7.02 1.94
N ILE A 646 -29.39 -6.15 1.75
CA ILE A 646 -29.77 -5.60 0.45
C ILE A 646 -29.45 -4.10 0.42
N ILE A 647 -28.56 -3.68 -0.48
CA ILE A 647 -28.24 -2.28 -0.73
C ILE A 647 -29.01 -1.79 -1.96
N GLY A 648 -29.95 -0.87 -1.74
CA GLY A 648 -30.58 -0.08 -2.79
C GLY A 648 -29.68 1.08 -3.21
N VAL A 649 -29.48 1.26 -4.52
CA VAL A 649 -28.63 2.31 -5.08
C VAL A 649 -29.47 3.19 -6.00
N LEU A 650 -29.62 4.48 -5.64
CA LEU A 650 -30.35 5.47 -6.44
C LEU A 650 -29.38 6.28 -7.27
N ASP A 651 -29.41 6.09 -8.60
CA ASP A 651 -28.38 6.61 -9.50
C ASP A 651 -28.88 6.65 -10.97
N SER A 652 -27.94 6.66 -11.92
CA SER A 652 -28.06 6.64 -13.38
C SER A 652 -28.39 5.27 -13.99
N GLY A 653 -28.32 4.19 -13.21
CA GLY A 653 -28.70 2.83 -13.60
C GLY A 653 -27.70 1.76 -13.14
N VAL A 654 -27.65 0.65 -13.86
CA VAL A 654 -26.66 -0.43 -13.69
C VAL A 654 -26.16 -0.94 -15.04
N THR A 655 -24.95 -1.51 -15.11
CA THR A 655 -24.42 -2.22 -16.29
C THR A 655 -24.39 -3.74 -16.02
N PRO A 656 -25.43 -4.50 -16.39
CA PRO A 656 -25.47 -5.94 -16.15
C PRO A 656 -24.37 -6.69 -16.91
N GLY A 657 -23.98 -7.86 -16.39
CA GLY A 657 -22.92 -8.67 -16.98
C GLY A 657 -21.49 -8.17 -16.73
N HIS A 658 -21.28 -7.00 -16.11
CA HIS A 658 -19.97 -6.66 -15.55
C HIS A 658 -19.58 -7.72 -14.50
N ARG A 659 -18.32 -8.18 -14.50
CA ARG A 659 -17.79 -9.22 -13.57
C ARG A 659 -18.01 -8.88 -12.08
N SER A 660 -18.31 -7.63 -11.75
CA SER A 660 -18.59 -7.15 -10.39
C SER A 660 -20.01 -7.43 -9.91
N TYR A 661 -20.89 -7.90 -10.80
CA TYR A 661 -22.21 -8.43 -10.49
C TYR A 661 -22.26 -9.96 -10.65
N ASP A 662 -21.10 -10.63 -10.69
CA ASP A 662 -21.04 -12.09 -10.58
C ASP A 662 -21.65 -12.55 -9.25
N ASP A 663 -22.45 -13.63 -9.30
CA ASP A 663 -23.17 -14.17 -8.15
C ASP A 663 -22.67 -15.55 -7.70
N HIS A 664 -21.50 -15.98 -8.16
CA HIS A 664 -20.85 -17.19 -7.69
C HIS A 664 -20.60 -17.17 -6.17
N GLY A 665 -21.34 -18.00 -5.44
CA GLY A 665 -21.27 -18.06 -3.97
C GLY A 665 -22.12 -17.01 -3.25
N MET A 666 -23.00 -16.30 -3.95
CA MET A 666 -24.10 -15.55 -3.31
C MET A 666 -25.22 -16.53 -2.88
N PRO A 667 -25.87 -16.31 -1.73
CA PRO A 667 -27.13 -16.99 -1.42
C PRO A 667 -28.27 -16.45 -2.31
N PRO A 668 -29.41 -17.14 -2.42
CA PRO A 668 -30.62 -16.57 -3.02
C PRO A 668 -31.04 -15.25 -2.39
N ALA A 669 -31.80 -14.43 -3.12
CA ALA A 669 -32.36 -13.19 -2.60
C ALA A 669 -33.16 -13.44 -1.29
N PRO A 670 -32.97 -12.63 -0.22
CA PRO A 670 -33.62 -12.86 1.07
C PRO A 670 -35.15 -12.81 0.98
N ALA A 671 -35.86 -13.66 1.75
CA ALA A 671 -37.32 -13.79 1.68
C ALA A 671 -38.14 -12.51 2.01
N LYS A 672 -37.50 -11.44 2.51
CA LYS A 672 -38.09 -10.10 2.68
C LYS A 672 -38.15 -9.26 1.39
N TRP A 673 -37.38 -9.66 0.37
CA TRP A 673 -37.25 -8.96 -0.90
C TRP A 673 -38.54 -9.10 -1.72
N LYS A 674 -39.14 -7.97 -2.09
CA LYS A 674 -40.33 -7.88 -2.95
C LYS A 674 -40.06 -7.23 -4.30
N GLY A 675 -38.88 -6.63 -4.46
CA GLY A 675 -38.49 -5.95 -5.69
C GLY A 675 -38.28 -6.89 -6.88
N ARG A 676 -38.08 -6.29 -8.05
CA ARG A 676 -38.10 -7.00 -9.33
C ARG A 676 -37.03 -6.50 -10.30
N CYS A 677 -36.82 -7.27 -11.36
CA CYS A 677 -36.07 -6.85 -12.53
C CYS A 677 -37.03 -6.26 -13.57
N ASP A 678 -36.91 -4.97 -13.87
CA ASP A 678 -37.53 -4.32 -15.03
C ASP A 678 -36.66 -4.48 -16.30
N LEU A 679 -35.59 -5.29 -16.23
CA LEU A 679 -34.85 -5.83 -17.38
C LEU A 679 -35.39 -7.21 -17.77
N ASN A 680 -34.92 -7.76 -18.89
CA ASN A 680 -35.23 -9.14 -19.27
C ASN A 680 -34.86 -10.11 -18.13
N ALA A 681 -35.74 -11.08 -17.82
CA ALA A 681 -35.75 -11.77 -16.53
C ALA A 681 -34.48 -12.60 -16.20
N THR A 682 -33.65 -12.90 -17.20
CA THR A 682 -32.37 -13.60 -17.04
C THR A 682 -31.18 -12.68 -16.74
N VAL A 683 -31.40 -11.38 -16.55
CA VAL A 683 -30.34 -10.36 -16.43
C VAL A 683 -30.07 -9.96 -14.98
N CYS A 684 -31.08 -10.05 -14.10
CA CYS A 684 -30.86 -10.07 -12.65
C CYS A 684 -30.45 -11.48 -12.21
N ASN A 685 -29.63 -11.55 -11.16
CA ASN A 685 -29.10 -12.79 -10.57
C ASN A 685 -29.05 -12.66 -9.04
N ASN A 686 -28.40 -13.58 -8.32
CA ASN A 686 -28.36 -13.50 -6.86
C ASN A 686 -27.49 -12.35 -6.32
N LYS A 687 -26.76 -11.64 -7.20
CA LYS A 687 -25.95 -10.47 -6.86
C LYS A 687 -26.68 -9.16 -7.14
N LEU A 688 -27.12 -8.97 -8.38
CA LEU A 688 -28.00 -7.88 -8.81
C LEU A 688 -29.44 -8.41 -8.77
N ILE A 689 -30.09 -8.33 -7.61
CA ILE A 689 -31.41 -8.95 -7.37
C ILE A 689 -32.59 -8.10 -7.86
N GLY A 690 -32.32 -6.83 -8.24
CA GLY A 690 -33.31 -5.91 -8.77
C GLY A 690 -32.68 -4.80 -9.60
N ALA A 691 -33.41 -4.37 -10.63
CA ALA A 691 -33.05 -3.23 -11.46
C ALA A 691 -34.35 -2.58 -11.95
N ARG A 692 -34.60 -1.32 -11.58
CA ARG A 692 -35.87 -0.61 -11.81
C ARG A 692 -35.60 0.81 -12.28
N SER A 693 -36.48 1.35 -13.13
CA SER A 693 -36.33 2.70 -13.70
C SER A 693 -37.54 3.57 -13.40
N PHE A 694 -37.30 4.85 -13.09
CA PHE A 694 -38.33 5.79 -12.69
C PHE A 694 -38.44 7.01 -13.61
N ILE A 695 -37.47 7.20 -14.52
CA ILE A 695 -37.35 8.34 -15.45
C ILE A 695 -38.66 8.57 -16.23
N LYS A 696 -39.39 9.66 -15.94
CA LYS A 696 -40.68 9.97 -16.58
C LYS A 696 -40.69 11.33 -17.27
N TYR A 697 -39.91 11.42 -18.35
CA TYR A 697 -39.71 12.66 -19.09
C TYR A 697 -40.90 13.03 -20.02
N ASN A 698 -41.84 13.82 -19.51
CA ASN A 698 -42.82 14.62 -20.27
C ASN A 698 -43.42 13.97 -21.54
N ASN A 699 -43.95 12.74 -21.42
CA ASN A 699 -44.68 12.02 -22.47
C ASN A 699 -43.96 11.80 -23.82
N VAL A 700 -42.62 11.94 -23.90
CA VAL A 700 -41.87 11.63 -25.13
C VAL A 700 -41.43 10.16 -25.12
N THR A 701 -42.12 9.31 -25.88
CA THR A 701 -41.84 7.87 -25.97
C THR A 701 -40.44 7.58 -26.54
N ARG A 702 -39.46 7.26 -25.69
CA ARG A 702 -38.16 6.71 -26.08
C ARG A 702 -37.91 5.39 -25.34
N ARG A 703 -38.19 4.26 -25.98
CA ARG A 703 -37.99 2.91 -25.39
C ARG A 703 -36.61 2.64 -24.78
N SER A 704 -35.57 3.41 -25.14
CA SER A 704 -34.21 3.30 -24.60
C SER A 704 -33.92 4.17 -23.36
N THR A 705 -34.82 5.06 -22.94
CA THR A 705 -34.66 5.80 -21.66
C THR A 705 -35.24 5.03 -20.48
N ASP A 706 -36.23 4.20 -20.75
CA ASP A 706 -37.10 3.58 -19.76
C ASP A 706 -36.45 2.36 -19.10
N GLU A 707 -35.43 1.76 -19.72
CA GLU A 707 -34.66 0.66 -19.15
C GLU A 707 -33.68 1.14 -18.05
N PRO A 708 -33.47 0.38 -16.95
CA PRO A 708 -32.54 0.72 -15.86
C PRO A 708 -31.04 0.57 -16.23
N ILE A 709 -30.71 0.49 -17.52
CA ILE A 709 -29.32 0.45 -18.02
C ILE A 709 -28.60 1.78 -17.75
N ASP A 710 -27.38 1.70 -17.26
CA ASP A 710 -26.47 2.83 -17.06
C ASP A 710 -25.75 3.19 -18.37
N TYR A 711 -26.00 4.40 -18.88
CA TYR A 711 -25.29 4.98 -20.02
C TYR A 711 -24.28 6.07 -19.62
N ASP A 712 -24.17 6.38 -18.33
CA ASP A 712 -23.26 7.38 -17.79
C ASP A 712 -21.97 6.73 -17.25
N GLY A 713 -22.11 5.68 -16.45
CA GLY A 713 -21.06 4.93 -15.77
C GLY A 713 -21.11 5.12 -14.25
N HIS A 714 -21.71 6.20 -13.78
CA HIS A 714 -21.78 6.57 -12.36
C HIS A 714 -22.49 5.50 -11.51
N GLY A 715 -23.68 5.03 -11.89
CA GLY A 715 -24.45 4.04 -11.12
C GLY A 715 -23.80 2.66 -11.07
N THR A 716 -23.07 2.31 -12.14
CA THR A 716 -22.23 1.11 -12.18
C THR A 716 -21.04 1.23 -11.23
N HIS A 717 -20.44 2.41 -11.15
CA HIS A 717 -19.30 2.72 -10.28
C HIS A 717 -19.70 2.77 -8.80
N THR A 718 -20.79 3.46 -8.46
CA THR A 718 -21.28 3.59 -7.07
C THR A 718 -21.77 2.25 -6.51
N SER A 719 -22.63 1.52 -7.24
CA SER A 719 -23.13 0.23 -6.78
C SER A 719 -22.02 -0.81 -6.57
N THR A 720 -20.99 -0.83 -7.41
CA THR A 720 -19.85 -1.75 -7.24
C THR A 720 -18.84 -1.28 -6.21
N THR A 721 -18.77 0.02 -5.90
CA THR A 721 -18.02 0.53 -4.74
C THR A 721 -18.70 0.13 -3.42
N ALA A 722 -20.03 0.09 -3.37
CA ALA A 722 -20.76 -0.36 -2.19
C ALA A 722 -20.64 -1.88 -1.97
N ALA A 723 -20.94 -2.68 -3.00
CA ALA A 723 -21.07 -4.13 -2.86
C ALA A 723 -20.61 -4.94 -4.08
N GLY A 724 -19.68 -4.46 -4.92
CA GLY A 724 -19.16 -5.25 -6.05
C GLY A 724 -18.51 -6.57 -5.61
N ALA A 725 -18.70 -7.64 -6.39
CA ALA A 725 -18.05 -8.94 -6.18
C ALA A 725 -16.53 -8.88 -6.44
N PHE A 726 -15.80 -9.93 -6.03
CA PHE A 726 -14.34 -10.01 -6.13
C PHE A 726 -13.84 -10.26 -7.56
N VAL A 727 -13.45 -9.22 -8.28
CA VAL A 727 -13.01 -9.31 -9.69
C VAL A 727 -11.49 -9.27 -9.83
N LYS A 728 -10.85 -10.42 -10.09
CA LYS A 728 -9.41 -10.48 -10.38
C LYS A 728 -9.01 -9.72 -11.64
N GLY A 729 -7.78 -9.21 -11.68
CA GLY A 729 -7.21 -8.49 -12.82
C GLY A 729 -7.87 -7.14 -13.11
N ALA A 730 -8.65 -6.60 -12.17
CA ALA A 730 -9.20 -5.26 -12.26
C ALA A 730 -8.07 -4.23 -12.35
N ASN A 731 -8.15 -3.37 -13.36
CA ASN A 731 -7.20 -2.32 -13.67
C ASN A 731 -7.92 -1.31 -14.58
N ALA A 732 -7.48 -0.06 -14.59
CA ALA A 732 -8.00 0.94 -15.51
C ALA A 732 -6.84 1.43 -16.39
N ASN A 733 -6.90 1.08 -17.68
CA ASN A 733 -5.82 1.26 -18.66
C ASN A 733 -4.43 0.79 -18.16
N GLY A 734 -4.38 -0.39 -17.51
CA GLY A 734 -3.16 -0.97 -16.94
C GLY A 734 -2.76 -0.42 -15.56
N SER A 735 -3.19 0.80 -15.21
CA SER A 735 -2.92 1.39 -13.89
C SER A 735 -3.81 0.81 -12.78
N ALA A 736 -3.29 0.83 -11.54
CA ALA A 736 -3.86 0.19 -10.36
C ALA A 736 -4.39 -1.23 -10.64
N LYS A 737 -3.52 -2.14 -11.10
CA LYS A 737 -3.84 -3.56 -11.30
C LYS A 737 -3.97 -4.29 -9.96
N GLY A 738 -5.04 -5.08 -9.81
CA GLY A 738 -5.29 -5.93 -8.64
C GLY A 738 -6.61 -6.70 -8.77
N VAL A 739 -7.30 -6.94 -7.66
CA VAL A 739 -8.71 -7.37 -7.63
C VAL A 739 -9.60 -6.12 -7.48
N ALA A 740 -10.91 -6.17 -7.73
CA ALA A 740 -11.86 -5.15 -7.29
C ALA A 740 -12.95 -5.76 -6.41
N SER A 741 -13.53 -4.97 -5.51
CA SER A 741 -14.60 -5.36 -4.60
C SER A 741 -15.26 -4.10 -4.05
N GLY A 742 -16.55 -4.18 -3.70
CA GLY A 742 -17.17 -3.21 -2.81
C GLY A 742 -16.78 -3.44 -1.35
N MET A 743 -17.29 -2.61 -0.45
CA MET A 743 -17.08 -2.79 0.99
C MET A 743 -17.89 -3.97 1.56
N ALA A 744 -19.07 -4.28 1.00
CA ALA A 744 -19.88 -5.44 1.35
C ALA A 744 -20.02 -6.44 0.18
N PRO A 745 -18.96 -7.19 -0.17
CA PRO A 745 -18.95 -8.01 -1.39
C PRO A 745 -19.92 -9.20 -1.40
N ARG A 746 -20.56 -9.57 -0.28
CA ARG A 746 -21.64 -10.57 -0.24
C ARG A 746 -23.03 -9.98 0.06
N ALA A 747 -23.16 -8.66 0.16
CA ALA A 747 -24.47 -8.00 0.11
C ALA A 747 -25.06 -8.02 -1.31
N HIS A 748 -26.39 -8.01 -1.41
CA HIS A 748 -27.12 -7.93 -2.67
C HIS A 748 -27.27 -6.46 -3.11
N ILE A 749 -27.35 -6.23 -4.42
CA ILE A 749 -27.54 -4.92 -5.04
C ILE A 749 -28.93 -4.86 -5.67
N ALA A 750 -29.64 -3.76 -5.41
CA ALA A 750 -30.85 -3.37 -6.12
C ALA A 750 -30.66 -1.97 -6.72
N ALA A 751 -30.74 -1.84 -8.05
CA ALA A 751 -30.50 -0.58 -8.75
C ALA A 751 -31.81 0.15 -9.06
N TYR A 752 -31.88 1.45 -8.72
CA TYR A 752 -33.04 2.32 -8.94
C TYR A 752 -32.60 3.52 -9.78
N LYS A 753 -32.91 3.49 -11.08
CA LYS A 753 -32.53 4.54 -12.04
C LYS A 753 -33.46 5.74 -11.89
N VAL A 754 -32.91 6.82 -11.33
CA VAL A 754 -33.58 8.11 -11.05
C VAL A 754 -32.85 9.30 -11.69
N CYS A 755 -31.73 9.05 -12.38
CA CYS A 755 -30.99 10.03 -13.17
C CYS A 755 -30.90 9.64 -14.65
N TYR A 756 -30.85 10.65 -15.52
CA TYR A 756 -30.56 10.52 -16.95
C TYR A 756 -29.55 11.60 -17.38
N GLY A 757 -28.33 11.18 -17.74
CA GLY A 757 -27.20 12.09 -17.85
C GLY A 757 -26.98 12.84 -16.53
N SER A 758 -26.67 14.14 -16.60
CA SER A 758 -26.46 14.99 -15.43
C SER A 758 -27.75 15.51 -14.76
N GLN A 759 -28.92 14.90 -15.03
CA GLN A 759 -30.20 15.34 -14.47
C GLN A 759 -30.85 14.23 -13.64
N CYS A 760 -31.18 14.53 -12.40
CA CYS A 760 -31.92 13.65 -11.49
C CYS A 760 -33.13 14.42 -10.96
N LEU A 761 -34.34 14.04 -11.34
CA LEU A 761 -35.54 14.82 -11.03
C LEU A 761 -36.09 14.45 -9.65
N GLY A 762 -36.44 15.43 -8.83
CA GLY A 762 -36.86 15.23 -7.44
C GLY A 762 -38.05 14.25 -7.27
N HIS A 763 -38.95 14.19 -8.24
CA HIS A 763 -40.06 13.24 -8.25
C HIS A 763 -39.63 11.81 -8.63
N ASP A 764 -38.68 11.65 -9.56
CA ASP A 764 -38.12 10.34 -9.91
C ASP A 764 -37.28 9.78 -8.74
N ILE A 765 -36.50 10.65 -8.08
CA ILE A 765 -35.76 10.32 -6.85
C ILE A 765 -36.72 9.83 -5.77
N LEU A 766 -37.77 10.59 -5.46
CA LEU A 766 -38.74 10.22 -4.41
C LEU A 766 -39.49 8.93 -4.74
N ALA A 767 -39.87 8.72 -6.00
CA ALA A 767 -40.48 7.48 -6.45
C ALA A 767 -39.53 6.28 -6.35
N GLY A 768 -38.23 6.47 -6.64
CA GLY A 768 -37.20 5.48 -6.41
C GLY A 768 -36.99 5.13 -4.94
N MET A 769 -37.04 6.13 -4.03
CA MET A 769 -36.92 5.90 -2.59
C MET A 769 -38.13 5.14 -2.01
N ASP A 770 -39.36 5.57 -2.34
CA ASP A 770 -40.60 4.92 -1.87
C ASP A 770 -40.67 3.47 -2.38
N ALA A 771 -40.31 3.24 -3.65
CA ALA A 771 -40.21 1.90 -4.23
C ALA A 771 -39.13 1.02 -3.58
N ALA A 772 -37.93 1.55 -3.31
CA ALA A 772 -36.86 0.78 -2.69
C ALA A 772 -37.19 0.37 -1.25
N VAL A 773 -37.88 1.23 -0.51
CA VAL A 773 -38.35 0.96 0.85
C VAL A 773 -39.45 -0.11 0.89
N ASP A 774 -40.38 -0.15 -0.08
CA ASP A 774 -41.36 -1.25 -0.17
C ASP A 774 -40.75 -2.55 -0.71
N ASP A 775 -39.80 -2.46 -1.66
CA ASP A 775 -39.06 -3.62 -2.19
C ASP A 775 -38.23 -4.34 -1.11
N GLY A 776 -37.92 -3.68 0.01
CA GLY A 776 -37.37 -4.30 1.22
C GLY A 776 -35.84 -4.19 1.37
N VAL A 777 -35.24 -3.11 0.88
CA VAL A 777 -33.80 -2.82 1.07
C VAL A 777 -33.46 -2.49 2.53
N ASP A 778 -32.23 -2.78 2.97
CA ASP A 778 -31.73 -2.44 4.30
C ASP A 778 -30.98 -1.10 4.34
N VAL A 779 -30.31 -0.78 3.22
CA VAL A 779 -29.46 0.40 3.07
C VAL A 779 -29.79 1.09 1.76
N LEU A 780 -29.94 2.41 1.77
CA LEU A 780 -29.97 3.26 0.59
C LEU A 780 -28.64 4.01 0.43
N SER A 781 -28.02 3.83 -0.73
CA SER A 781 -26.90 4.62 -1.22
C SER A 781 -27.44 5.66 -2.20
N VAL A 782 -27.40 6.94 -1.82
CA VAL A 782 -27.92 8.07 -2.60
C VAL A 782 -26.77 9.02 -2.93
N SER A 783 -26.05 8.71 -3.99
CA SER A 783 -24.87 9.47 -4.45
C SER A 783 -25.26 10.74 -5.25
N LEU A 784 -26.34 11.38 -4.81
CA LEU A 784 -27.08 12.47 -5.46
C LEU A 784 -27.25 13.63 -4.48
N GLY A 785 -27.39 14.85 -4.97
CA GLY A 785 -27.69 16.03 -4.18
C GLY A 785 -28.15 17.20 -5.05
N GLY A 786 -28.80 18.18 -4.42
CA GLY A 786 -29.09 19.49 -4.99
C GLY A 786 -28.61 20.57 -4.02
N ASP A 787 -29.21 21.76 -4.07
CA ASP A 787 -28.92 22.82 -3.10
C ASP A 787 -29.42 22.47 -1.68
N SER A 788 -28.91 23.19 -0.67
CA SER A 788 -29.37 23.11 0.73
C SER A 788 -30.76 23.74 0.82
N GLU A 789 -31.76 22.94 1.19
CA GLU A 789 -33.19 23.25 0.98
C GLU A 789 -34.03 22.77 2.17
N HIS A 790 -35.11 23.48 2.47
CA HIS A 790 -35.96 23.16 3.63
C HIS A 790 -36.51 21.73 3.55
N PHE A 791 -36.50 21.01 4.68
CA PHE A 791 -36.75 19.55 4.70
C PHE A 791 -38.15 19.15 4.22
N HIS A 792 -39.14 20.04 4.28
CA HIS A 792 -40.50 19.84 3.77
C HIS A 792 -40.62 20.01 2.24
N SER A 793 -39.60 20.61 1.60
CA SER A 793 -39.50 20.82 0.14
C SER A 793 -38.43 19.92 -0.51
N ASN A 794 -37.42 19.49 0.26
CA ASN A 794 -36.36 18.60 -0.21
C ASN A 794 -36.84 17.13 -0.32
N PRO A 795 -36.82 16.50 -1.51
CA PRO A 795 -37.31 15.13 -1.68
C PRO A 795 -36.45 14.05 -1.03
N ILE A 796 -35.12 14.25 -0.97
CA ILE A 796 -34.19 13.29 -0.33
C ILE A 796 -34.37 13.33 1.19
N ALA A 797 -34.62 14.51 1.77
CA ALA A 797 -34.97 14.65 3.18
C ALA A 797 -36.28 13.91 3.51
N GLN A 798 -37.35 14.13 2.73
CA GLN A 798 -38.65 13.47 2.93
C GLN A 798 -38.59 11.95 2.74
N GLY A 799 -38.01 11.49 1.62
CA GLY A 799 -37.82 10.06 1.35
C GLY A 799 -36.93 9.40 2.40
N GLY A 800 -35.84 10.06 2.80
CA GLY A 800 -34.93 9.58 3.83
C GLY A 800 -35.55 9.47 5.22
N PHE A 801 -36.41 10.42 5.62
CA PHE A 801 -37.14 10.32 6.89
C PHE A 801 -38.05 9.10 6.90
N ASN A 802 -38.75 8.87 5.79
CA ASN A 802 -39.68 7.76 5.66
C ASN A 802 -38.98 6.40 5.50
N ALA A 803 -37.77 6.38 4.94
CA ALA A 803 -36.87 5.22 4.92
C ALA A 803 -36.38 4.86 6.33
N ILE A 804 -35.85 5.81 7.13
CA ILE A 804 -35.44 5.49 8.51
C ILE A 804 -36.62 5.09 9.40
N ASN A 805 -37.82 5.61 9.12
CA ASN A 805 -39.08 5.20 9.76
C ASN A 805 -39.54 3.77 9.38
N ARG A 806 -38.88 3.13 8.41
CA ARG A 806 -39.00 1.68 8.12
C ARG A 806 -37.75 0.89 8.53
N GLY A 807 -36.81 1.50 9.25
CA GLY A 807 -35.56 0.87 9.70
C GLY A 807 -34.45 0.82 8.64
N VAL A 808 -34.65 1.46 7.48
CA VAL A 808 -33.70 1.49 6.37
C VAL A 808 -32.64 2.57 6.62
N PHE A 809 -31.36 2.20 6.53
CA PHE A 809 -30.26 3.17 6.64
C PHE A 809 -30.15 4.02 5.37
N VAL A 810 -29.79 5.30 5.47
CA VAL A 810 -29.62 6.17 4.30
C VAL A 810 -28.29 6.90 4.37
N SER A 811 -27.42 6.66 3.37
CA SER A 811 -26.20 7.44 3.15
C SER A 811 -26.37 8.33 1.92
N CYS A 812 -25.94 9.58 2.05
CA CYS A 812 -25.91 10.55 0.97
C CYS A 812 -24.53 11.18 0.80
N SER A 813 -24.15 11.50 -0.44
CA SER A 813 -22.99 12.34 -0.74
C SER A 813 -23.19 13.77 -0.21
N ALA A 814 -22.15 14.39 0.37
CA ALA A 814 -22.24 15.78 0.85
C ALA A 814 -22.35 16.82 -0.28
N GLY A 815 -21.84 16.52 -1.47
CA GLY A 815 -21.75 17.45 -2.60
C GLY A 815 -20.32 17.64 -3.08
N ASN A 816 -20.16 18.21 -4.28
CA ASN A 816 -18.87 18.40 -4.95
C ASN A 816 -18.58 19.89 -5.22
N SER A 817 -19.07 20.77 -4.35
CA SER A 817 -19.05 22.23 -4.50
C SER A 817 -18.13 22.96 -3.50
N GLY A 818 -17.24 22.24 -2.82
CA GLY A 818 -16.20 22.82 -1.94
C GLY A 818 -15.10 23.56 -2.71
N PRO A 819 -14.14 24.20 -2.02
CA PRO A 819 -13.82 24.02 -0.59
C PRO A 819 -14.47 25.03 0.37
N ASP A 820 -15.27 25.97 -0.12
CA ASP A 820 -15.85 27.02 0.73
C ASP A 820 -16.90 26.46 1.72
N HIS A 821 -17.06 27.12 2.88
CA HIS A 821 -18.08 26.78 3.87
C HIS A 821 -19.50 27.02 3.33
N ASN A 822 -20.47 26.28 3.87
CA ASN A 822 -21.90 26.31 3.50
C ASN A 822 -22.20 25.82 2.06
N THR A 823 -21.37 24.91 1.53
CA THR A 823 -21.48 24.39 0.15
C THR A 823 -22.08 22.98 0.08
N LEU A 824 -22.49 22.40 1.21
CA LEU A 824 -23.03 21.04 1.28
C LEU A 824 -24.54 20.93 1.11
N SER A 825 -24.93 19.70 0.76
CA SER A 825 -26.28 19.23 0.51
C SER A 825 -26.61 18.07 1.44
N ASN A 826 -27.85 17.55 1.38
CA ASN A 826 -28.28 16.37 2.14
C ASN A 826 -28.03 16.51 3.65
N ASP A 827 -28.31 17.68 4.21
CA ASP A 827 -28.02 18.11 5.57
C ASP A 827 -29.05 17.67 6.62
N ALA A 828 -30.14 17.01 6.22
CA ALA A 828 -31.12 16.47 7.16
C ALA A 828 -30.47 15.52 8.20
N PRO A 829 -30.77 15.63 9.51
CA PRO A 829 -30.06 14.87 10.55
C PRO A 829 -30.17 13.34 10.45
N TRP A 830 -31.28 12.83 9.89
CA TRP A 830 -31.51 11.40 9.71
C TRP A 830 -30.71 10.76 8.56
N LEU A 831 -30.10 11.55 7.68
CA LEU A 831 -29.21 11.08 6.61
C LEU A 831 -27.76 11.00 7.14
N LEU A 832 -26.98 9.98 6.75
CA LEU A 832 -25.52 10.01 6.89
C LEU A 832 -24.90 10.77 5.71
N THR A 833 -24.48 12.00 5.94
CA THR A 833 -23.89 12.90 4.91
C THR A 833 -22.37 12.72 4.85
N VAL A 834 -21.85 12.31 3.69
CA VAL A 834 -20.46 11.80 3.56
C VAL A 834 -19.58 12.74 2.73
N GLY A 835 -18.49 13.23 3.35
CA GLY A 835 -17.40 13.97 2.70
C GLY A 835 -16.40 13.06 1.96
N ALA A 836 -15.54 13.64 1.12
CA ALA A 836 -14.59 12.91 0.28
C ALA A 836 -13.14 13.26 0.62
N SER A 837 -12.33 12.22 0.83
CA SER A 837 -10.88 12.31 0.99
C SER A 837 -10.10 11.52 -0.05
N THR A 838 -8.80 11.78 -0.10
CA THR A 838 -7.81 10.90 -0.74
C THR A 838 -7.72 9.54 -0.03
N MET A 839 -7.09 8.60 -0.72
CA MET A 839 -6.46 7.42 -0.13
C MET A 839 -4.94 7.52 -0.35
N ASP A 840 -4.17 6.66 0.30
CA ASP A 840 -2.70 6.55 0.20
C ASP A 840 -2.18 5.95 -1.13
N ARG A 841 -2.97 6.03 -2.21
CA ARG A 841 -2.64 5.56 -3.56
C ARG A 841 -2.80 6.71 -4.55
N SER A 842 -1.75 6.96 -5.33
CA SER A 842 -1.68 8.04 -6.32
C SER A 842 -1.15 7.53 -7.66
N LEU A 843 -1.63 8.06 -8.78
CA LEU A 843 -1.18 7.65 -10.12
C LEU A 843 -0.21 8.70 -10.70
N LEU A 844 1.02 8.66 -10.19
CA LEU A 844 2.02 9.70 -10.37
C LEU A 844 2.46 9.89 -11.83
N ALA A 845 2.38 11.15 -12.28
CA ALA A 845 2.89 11.65 -13.56
C ALA A 845 3.63 12.97 -13.32
N THR A 846 4.96 12.92 -13.27
CA THR A 846 5.80 14.04 -12.89
C THR A 846 6.05 14.97 -14.07
N VAL A 847 5.71 16.25 -13.93
CA VAL A 847 6.10 17.29 -14.88
C VAL A 847 7.56 17.65 -14.61
N LYS A 848 8.43 17.47 -15.60
CA LYS A 848 9.84 17.89 -15.56
C LYS A 848 10.07 19.06 -16.51
N LEU A 849 10.64 20.15 -16.01
CA LEU A 849 10.89 21.38 -16.77
C LEU A 849 12.32 21.45 -17.31
N GLY A 850 12.56 22.29 -18.31
CA GLY A 850 13.87 22.49 -18.93
C GLY A 850 14.91 23.21 -18.08
N ASP A 851 14.55 23.70 -16.90
CA ASP A 851 15.50 24.14 -15.86
C ASP A 851 15.87 23.02 -14.87
N GLY A 852 15.27 21.83 -15.01
CA GLY A 852 15.47 20.67 -14.14
C GLY A 852 14.53 20.61 -12.93
N GLN A 853 13.59 21.55 -12.75
CA GLN A 853 12.56 21.41 -11.72
C GLN A 853 11.60 20.26 -12.04
N GLU A 854 11.23 19.48 -11.03
CA GLU A 854 10.26 18.38 -11.12
C GLU A 854 9.07 18.62 -10.19
N PHE A 855 7.86 18.35 -10.69
CA PHE A 855 6.59 18.58 -10.00
C PHE A 855 5.70 17.36 -10.17
N ASP A 856 5.44 16.65 -9.07
CA ASP A 856 4.51 15.52 -9.09
C ASP A 856 3.06 15.99 -9.27
N GLY A 857 2.30 15.21 -10.04
CA GLY A 857 0.88 15.36 -10.33
C GLY A 857 0.32 13.99 -10.74
N GLU A 858 -0.93 13.91 -11.18
CA GLU A 858 -1.59 12.63 -11.49
C GLU A 858 -2.22 12.53 -12.87
N THR A 859 -2.26 11.30 -13.39
CA THR A 859 -3.15 10.89 -14.49
C THR A 859 -3.35 9.38 -14.49
N MET A 860 -4.49 8.91 -15.02
CA MET A 860 -4.69 7.50 -15.35
C MET A 860 -4.20 7.14 -16.77
N TYR A 861 -3.94 8.12 -17.63
CA TYR A 861 -3.42 7.85 -18.98
C TYR A 861 -1.88 7.90 -19.00
N GLN A 862 -1.26 6.74 -18.83
CA GLN A 862 0.20 6.59 -18.72
C GLN A 862 0.78 5.75 -19.88
N PRO A 863 0.88 6.32 -21.10
CA PRO A 863 1.38 5.62 -22.29
C PRO A 863 2.88 5.27 -22.21
N HIS A 864 3.23 4.05 -22.60
CA HIS A 864 4.61 3.54 -22.59
C HIS A 864 5.49 4.08 -23.74
N ASP A 865 4.88 4.58 -24.82
CA ASP A 865 5.52 5.10 -26.02
C ASP A 865 5.78 6.62 -25.97
N PHE A 866 5.24 7.32 -24.96
CA PHE A 866 5.59 8.71 -24.69
C PHE A 866 6.96 8.80 -24.01
N GLY A 867 8.02 8.78 -24.83
CA GLY A 867 9.39 8.91 -24.35
C GLY A 867 9.63 10.21 -23.58
N SER A 868 10.63 10.20 -22.69
CA SER A 868 11.00 11.31 -21.79
C SER A 868 11.60 12.55 -22.49
N LYS A 869 11.24 12.78 -23.76
CA LYS A 869 11.75 13.84 -24.60
C LYS A 869 11.30 15.20 -24.08
N MET A 870 12.22 16.15 -24.02
CA MET A 870 11.89 17.54 -23.72
C MET A 870 11.24 18.18 -24.95
N LEU A 871 9.94 18.44 -24.85
CA LEU A 871 9.13 19.08 -25.88
C LEU A 871 8.98 20.58 -25.54
N PRO A 872 8.71 21.46 -26.54
CA PRO A 872 8.40 22.86 -26.26
C PRO A 872 7.17 22.94 -25.35
N LEU A 873 7.29 23.68 -24.25
CA LEU A 873 6.20 23.98 -23.33
C LEU A 873 5.61 25.33 -23.71
N MET A 874 4.29 25.49 -23.63
CA MET A 874 3.66 26.79 -23.75
C MET A 874 2.45 26.95 -22.85
N TYR A 875 2.20 28.19 -22.43
CA TYR A 875 0.95 28.62 -21.81
C TYR A 875 0.26 29.60 -22.77
N PRO A 876 -0.98 29.34 -23.22
CA PRO A 876 -1.70 30.15 -24.21
C PRO A 876 -2.23 31.45 -23.58
N ASN A 877 -1.30 32.33 -23.19
CA ASN A 877 -1.56 33.62 -22.55
C ASN A 877 -2.24 34.60 -23.53
N GLY A 878 -3.26 35.32 -23.07
CA GLY A 878 -3.94 36.35 -23.87
C GLY A 878 -5.41 36.58 -23.49
N ASN A 879 -6.14 35.56 -23.06
CA ASN A 879 -7.39 35.69 -22.31
C ASN A 879 -7.70 34.40 -21.52
N GLU A 880 -8.70 34.47 -20.64
CA GLU A 880 -9.17 33.36 -19.80
C GLU A 880 -9.60 32.13 -20.61
N GLN A 881 -10.25 32.33 -21.76
CA GLN A 881 -10.72 31.21 -22.59
C GLN A 881 -9.55 30.41 -23.17
N SER A 882 -8.46 31.08 -23.55
CA SER A 882 -7.26 30.39 -24.04
C SER A 882 -6.47 29.73 -22.92
N SER A 883 -6.27 30.37 -21.76
CA SER A 883 -5.61 29.70 -20.61
C SER A 883 -6.39 28.49 -20.10
N LEU A 884 -7.72 28.51 -20.18
CA LEU A 884 -8.58 27.37 -19.87
C LEU A 884 -8.63 26.29 -20.97
N CYS A 885 -8.00 26.48 -22.13
CA CYS A 885 -8.04 25.52 -23.26
C CYS A 885 -9.48 25.12 -23.66
N VAL A 886 -10.35 26.11 -23.82
CA VAL A 886 -11.73 25.95 -24.33
C VAL A 886 -11.71 25.70 -25.85
N SER A 887 -12.66 24.95 -26.41
CA SER A 887 -12.76 24.71 -27.85
C SER A 887 -12.76 26.02 -28.67
N GLY A 888 -11.95 26.07 -29.74
CA GLY A 888 -11.74 27.28 -30.56
C GLY A 888 -10.84 28.36 -29.95
N SER A 889 -10.39 28.23 -28.69
CA SER A 889 -9.55 29.27 -28.05
C SER A 889 -8.06 29.14 -28.36
N LEU A 890 -7.63 27.98 -28.87
CA LEU A 890 -6.23 27.69 -29.20
C LEU A 890 -5.86 28.02 -30.66
N ASP A 891 -6.84 28.30 -31.53
CA ASP A 891 -6.68 28.46 -32.99
C ASP A 891 -5.67 29.55 -33.41
N ARG A 892 -5.45 30.55 -32.54
CA ARG A 892 -4.48 31.64 -32.74
C ARG A 892 -3.06 31.31 -32.24
N PHE A 893 -2.83 30.13 -31.68
CA PHE A 893 -1.56 29.70 -31.12
C PHE A 893 -1.02 28.48 -31.87
N ASP A 894 0.28 28.50 -32.18
CA ASP A 894 0.98 27.29 -32.63
C ASP A 894 1.19 26.33 -31.45
N VAL A 895 0.28 25.36 -31.30
CA VAL A 895 0.33 24.31 -30.25
C VAL A 895 0.94 22.99 -30.76
N ARG A 896 1.26 22.88 -32.05
CA ARG A 896 1.56 21.59 -32.70
C ARG A 896 2.88 20.99 -32.20
N GLY A 897 2.83 19.75 -31.72
CA GLY A 897 3.98 19.03 -31.17
C GLY A 897 4.46 19.54 -29.79
N LYS A 898 3.67 20.39 -29.13
CA LYS A 898 4.05 21.04 -27.86
C LYS A 898 3.31 20.43 -26.67
N ILE A 899 3.85 20.64 -25.47
CA ILE A 899 3.09 20.48 -24.22
C ILE A 899 2.38 21.79 -23.92
N VAL A 900 1.07 21.73 -23.72
CA VAL A 900 0.26 22.92 -23.39
C VAL A 900 -0.08 22.92 -21.91
N LEU A 901 0.26 24.00 -21.22
CA LEU A 901 -0.22 24.28 -19.87
C LEU A 901 -1.63 24.85 -19.96
N CYS A 902 -2.61 24.11 -19.44
CA CYS A 902 -4.02 24.51 -19.35
C CYS A 902 -4.41 24.70 -17.88
N ASP A 903 -5.21 25.73 -17.60
CA ASP A 903 -5.80 25.94 -16.28
C ASP A 903 -7.09 25.12 -16.10
N ARG A 904 -7.30 24.60 -14.89
CA ARG A 904 -8.53 23.97 -14.44
C ARG A 904 -9.64 25.02 -14.24
N GLY A 905 -10.87 24.68 -14.64
CA GLY A 905 -12.04 25.57 -14.55
C GLY A 905 -12.90 25.57 -15.82
N ARG A 906 -14.16 26.02 -15.68
CA ARG A 906 -15.24 26.14 -16.69
C ARG A 906 -15.60 24.89 -17.50
N ASN A 907 -14.68 24.37 -18.32
CA ASN A 907 -14.90 23.23 -19.22
C ASN A 907 -14.19 21.97 -18.68
N SER A 908 -14.54 20.79 -19.20
CA SER A 908 -14.16 19.54 -18.52
C SER A 908 -12.66 19.24 -18.64
N ARG A 909 -12.09 18.56 -17.63
CA ARG A 909 -10.66 18.25 -17.56
C ARG A 909 -10.19 17.36 -18.72
N ILE A 910 -11.07 16.48 -19.22
CA ILE A 910 -10.83 15.62 -20.39
C ILE A 910 -10.91 16.43 -21.70
N GLU A 911 -11.92 17.31 -21.82
CA GLU A 911 -12.15 18.16 -22.99
C GLU A 911 -10.97 19.12 -23.24
N LYS A 912 -10.37 19.70 -22.19
CA LYS A 912 -9.12 20.49 -22.32
C LYS A 912 -8.03 19.70 -23.06
N GLY A 913 -7.91 18.41 -22.74
CA GLY A 913 -7.05 17.47 -23.47
C GLY A 913 -7.49 17.34 -24.93
N GLN A 914 -8.77 17.07 -25.19
CA GLN A 914 -9.30 16.95 -26.56
C GLN A 914 -9.01 18.19 -27.41
N VAL A 915 -9.18 19.41 -26.87
CA VAL A 915 -8.86 20.67 -27.56
C VAL A 915 -7.36 20.78 -27.88
N VAL A 916 -6.48 20.41 -26.93
CA VAL A 916 -5.03 20.35 -27.17
C VAL A 916 -4.68 19.31 -28.25
N GLN A 917 -5.32 18.13 -28.22
CA GLN A 917 -5.13 17.05 -29.20
C GLN A 917 -5.56 17.47 -30.62
N PHE A 918 -6.72 18.12 -30.75
CA PHE A 918 -7.21 18.59 -32.05
C PHE A 918 -6.34 19.71 -32.64
N GLY A 919 -5.70 20.54 -31.81
CA GLY A 919 -4.64 21.46 -32.26
C GLY A 919 -3.34 20.77 -32.68
N GLY A 920 -3.19 19.47 -32.42
CA GLY A 920 -1.98 18.68 -32.67
C GLY A 920 -0.94 18.80 -31.56
N GLY A 921 -1.33 19.18 -30.34
CA GLY A 921 -0.47 19.17 -29.16
C GLY A 921 -0.07 17.75 -28.74
N ALA A 922 1.15 17.62 -28.22
CA ALA A 922 1.76 16.34 -27.86
C ALA A 922 1.58 15.97 -26.37
N GLY A 923 1.29 16.94 -25.50
CA GLY A 923 1.03 16.72 -24.08
C GLY A 923 0.25 17.86 -23.43
N MET A 924 -0.29 17.64 -22.24
CA MET A 924 -1.00 18.66 -21.47
C MET A 924 -0.60 18.65 -19.99
N ILE A 925 -0.29 19.81 -19.43
CA ILE A 925 -0.21 19.99 -17.98
C ILE A 925 -1.48 20.71 -17.54
N LEU A 926 -2.25 20.10 -16.64
CA LEU A 926 -3.46 20.68 -16.07
C LEU A 926 -3.14 21.30 -14.71
N ALA A 927 -2.94 22.62 -14.68
CA ALA A 927 -2.74 23.35 -13.44
C ALA A 927 -4.06 23.53 -12.68
N ASN A 928 -4.09 23.10 -11.42
CA ASN A 928 -5.21 23.36 -10.51
C ASN A 928 -5.49 24.87 -10.34
N ALA A 929 -6.76 25.23 -10.15
CA ALA A 929 -7.15 26.58 -9.76
C ALA A 929 -6.78 26.83 -8.28
N PRO A 930 -6.77 28.08 -7.78
CA PRO A 930 -6.44 28.38 -6.38
C PRO A 930 -7.28 27.58 -5.37
N VAL A 931 -8.57 27.43 -5.66
CA VAL A 931 -9.54 26.65 -4.86
C VAL A 931 -9.31 25.14 -4.87
N ASP A 932 -8.60 24.62 -5.87
CA ASP A 932 -8.30 23.19 -5.95
C ASP A 932 -7.04 22.81 -5.13
N GLY A 933 -6.18 23.79 -4.84
CA GLY A 933 -4.98 23.60 -4.02
C GLY A 933 -4.13 22.41 -4.47
N TYR A 934 -3.87 21.49 -3.54
CA TYR A 934 -3.14 20.24 -3.74
C TYR A 934 -4.01 19.04 -4.17
N THR A 935 -5.34 19.19 -4.34
CA THR A 935 -6.22 18.07 -4.74
C THR A 935 -6.06 17.72 -6.22
N THR A 936 -5.26 16.70 -6.50
CA THR A 936 -5.09 16.08 -7.83
C THR A 936 -6.16 15.03 -8.12
N VAL A 937 -6.40 14.72 -9.40
CA VAL A 937 -7.30 13.64 -9.84
C VAL A 937 -6.65 12.85 -10.98
N ALA A 938 -6.63 11.52 -10.86
CA ALA A 938 -6.12 10.61 -11.89
C ALA A 938 -7.13 10.45 -13.05
N ASP A 939 -7.24 11.46 -13.91
CA ASP A 939 -8.16 11.46 -15.05
C ASP A 939 -7.67 10.58 -16.23
N PRO A 940 -8.60 9.94 -16.99
CA PRO A 940 -8.33 9.37 -18.31
C PRO A 940 -8.23 10.46 -19.38
N HIS A 941 -7.17 11.27 -19.35
CA HIS A 941 -6.92 12.23 -20.43
C HIS A 941 -6.69 11.51 -21.77
N VAL A 942 -7.14 12.12 -22.87
CA VAL A 942 -7.04 11.54 -24.23
C VAL A 942 -5.63 11.58 -24.83
N LEU A 943 -4.67 12.14 -24.10
CA LEU A 943 -3.30 12.39 -24.52
C LEU A 943 -2.37 12.46 -23.28
N PRO A 944 -1.04 12.36 -23.44
CA PRO A 944 -0.06 12.35 -22.34
C PRO A 944 -0.18 13.58 -21.43
N ALA A 945 -0.63 13.40 -20.19
CA ALA A 945 -1.00 14.54 -19.34
C ALA A 945 -0.64 14.36 -17.86
N SER A 946 -0.66 15.46 -17.11
CA SER A 946 -0.53 15.46 -15.65
C SER A 946 -1.34 16.60 -15.04
N ASN A 947 -2.21 16.29 -14.07
CA ASN A 947 -2.87 17.27 -13.23
C ASN A 947 -1.99 17.59 -12.02
N VAL A 948 -1.52 18.84 -11.92
CA VAL A 948 -0.59 19.29 -10.87
C VAL A 948 -1.25 20.25 -9.87
N PRO A 949 -0.83 20.22 -8.59
CA PRO A 949 -1.21 21.21 -7.57
C PRO A 949 -1.07 22.66 -8.02
N HIS A 950 -1.91 23.55 -7.48
CA HIS A 950 -1.92 24.98 -7.83
C HIS A 950 -0.56 25.64 -7.59
N ALA A 951 0.07 25.33 -6.44
CA ALA A 951 1.40 25.81 -6.09
C ALA A 951 2.51 25.36 -7.06
N TYR A 952 2.31 24.26 -7.79
CA TYR A 952 3.24 23.79 -8.83
C TYR A 952 2.89 24.45 -10.17
N GLY A 953 1.60 24.57 -10.51
CA GLY A 953 1.13 25.36 -11.65
C GLY A 953 1.69 26.78 -11.68
N LEU A 954 1.71 27.48 -10.54
CA LEU A 954 2.34 28.81 -10.41
C LEU A 954 3.84 28.79 -10.72
N LYS A 955 4.58 27.77 -10.25
CA LYS A 955 6.03 27.63 -10.54
C LYS A 955 6.27 27.35 -12.02
N ILE A 956 5.44 26.51 -12.64
CA ILE A 956 5.51 26.20 -14.08
C ILE A 956 5.20 27.47 -14.92
N LYS A 957 4.19 28.28 -14.54
CA LYS A 957 3.95 29.59 -15.18
C LYS A 957 5.12 30.56 -15.01
N SER A 958 5.76 30.57 -13.84
CA SER A 958 6.96 31.37 -13.60
C SER A 958 8.13 30.97 -14.51
N TYR A 959 8.36 29.66 -14.66
CA TYR A 959 9.34 29.11 -15.60
C TYR A 959 9.03 29.46 -17.07
N ILE A 960 7.77 29.35 -17.51
CA ILE A 960 7.36 29.73 -18.87
C ILE A 960 7.68 31.20 -19.17
N ASN A 961 7.59 32.07 -18.16
CA ASN A 961 7.89 33.50 -18.30
C ASN A 961 9.39 33.84 -18.11
N SER A 962 10.24 32.92 -17.64
CA SER A 962 11.66 33.18 -17.36
C SER A 962 12.60 32.85 -18.53
N THR A 963 12.10 32.22 -19.59
CA THR A 963 12.87 31.84 -20.79
C THR A 963 12.07 32.09 -22.07
N SER A 964 12.75 32.43 -23.15
CA SER A 964 12.16 32.55 -24.50
C SER A 964 11.98 31.21 -25.21
N SER A 965 12.38 30.09 -24.60
CA SER A 965 12.19 28.73 -25.12
C SER A 965 11.94 27.74 -23.97
N PRO A 966 10.80 27.84 -23.28
CA PRO A 966 10.45 26.89 -22.23
C PRO A 966 10.19 25.49 -22.81
N THR A 967 10.61 24.46 -22.08
CA THR A 967 10.43 23.04 -22.43
C THR A 967 9.99 22.23 -21.23
N ALA A 968 9.30 21.11 -21.48
CA ALA A 968 8.92 20.14 -20.47
C ALA A 968 8.85 18.73 -21.02
N THR A 969 8.78 17.75 -20.12
CA THR A 969 8.31 16.40 -20.39
C THR A 969 7.43 15.90 -19.24
N ILE A 970 6.72 14.79 -19.43
CA ILE A 970 5.87 14.17 -18.40
C ILE A 970 6.37 12.73 -18.19
N ILE A 971 6.80 12.44 -16.96
CA ILE A 971 7.39 11.16 -16.56
C ILE A 971 6.33 10.36 -15.82
N PHE A 972 5.80 9.32 -16.47
CA PHE A 972 4.83 8.40 -15.88
C PHE A 972 5.54 7.45 -14.91
N LYS A 973 5.17 7.51 -13.62
CA LYS A 973 5.75 6.71 -12.53
C LYS A 973 4.88 5.50 -12.15
N GLY A 974 3.75 5.28 -12.81
CA GLY A 974 2.83 4.18 -12.54
C GLY A 974 1.85 4.48 -11.39
N THR A 975 1.58 3.47 -10.57
CA THR A 975 0.76 3.58 -9.36
C THR A 975 1.67 3.54 -8.13
N ALA A 976 1.67 4.62 -7.34
CA ALA A 976 2.37 4.71 -6.07
C ALA A 976 1.42 4.40 -4.91
N MET A 977 1.98 3.86 -3.83
CA MET A 977 1.30 3.50 -2.58
C MET A 977 1.93 4.26 -1.41
N ASN A 978 1.30 4.22 -0.22
CA ASN A 978 1.78 4.85 1.01
C ASN A 978 2.05 6.37 0.86
N THR A 979 1.29 7.08 0.03
CA THR A 979 1.48 8.53 -0.14
C THR A 979 1.21 9.29 1.16
N ALA A 980 2.10 10.22 1.51
CA ALA A 980 1.97 11.03 2.74
C ALA A 980 0.66 11.83 2.78
N HIS A 981 0.28 12.30 3.97
CA HIS A 981 -0.96 13.06 4.21
C HIS A 981 -2.23 12.37 3.70
N SER A 982 -2.31 11.05 3.86
CA SER A 982 -3.48 10.27 3.47
C SER A 982 -4.18 9.67 4.70
N PRO A 983 -5.50 9.89 4.90
CA PRO A 983 -6.40 10.70 4.06
C PRO A 983 -6.20 12.22 4.27
N ALA A 984 -6.39 12.99 3.19
CA ALA A 984 -6.60 14.44 3.20
C ALA A 984 -7.92 14.78 2.48
N MET A 985 -8.56 15.88 2.86
CA MET A 985 -9.83 16.31 2.27
C MET A 985 -9.66 16.78 0.82
N ALA A 986 -10.53 16.32 -0.06
CA ALA A 986 -10.60 16.83 -1.42
C ALA A 986 -11.15 18.26 -1.45
N SER A 987 -10.57 19.14 -2.27
CA SER A 987 -11.03 20.51 -2.48
C SER A 987 -12.53 20.56 -2.77
N PHE A 988 -12.97 19.77 -3.76
CA PHE A 988 -14.35 19.71 -4.19
C PHE A 988 -15.32 19.18 -3.12
N SER A 989 -14.86 18.46 -2.09
CA SER A 989 -15.76 17.92 -1.06
C SER A 989 -16.48 19.08 -0.39
N SER A 990 -17.80 19.19 -0.59
CA SER A 990 -18.60 20.26 -0.01
C SER A 990 -18.46 20.33 1.52
N ARG A 991 -18.48 21.55 2.06
CA ARG A 991 -18.23 21.85 3.48
C ARG A 991 -19.46 22.43 4.16
N GLY A 992 -19.57 22.18 5.47
CA GLY A 992 -20.59 22.77 6.34
C GLY A 992 -20.32 24.23 6.71
N PRO A 993 -21.08 24.80 7.67
CA PRO A 993 -22.30 24.23 8.25
C PRO A 993 -23.44 24.10 7.21
N SER A 994 -24.56 23.50 7.60
CA SER A 994 -25.80 23.56 6.80
C SER A 994 -26.31 25.00 6.71
N GLN A 995 -26.88 25.39 5.57
CA GLN A 995 -27.54 26.69 5.42
C GLN A 995 -28.90 26.72 6.13
N ILE A 996 -29.59 25.57 6.23
CA ILE A 996 -30.93 25.44 6.80
C ILE A 996 -30.90 25.13 8.30
N THR A 997 -29.98 24.27 8.76
CA THR A 997 -29.88 23.82 10.17
C THR A 997 -28.42 23.81 10.66
N PRO A 998 -27.80 24.98 10.89
CA PRO A 998 -26.40 25.09 11.32
C PRO A 998 -26.15 24.61 12.76
N GLY A 999 -27.19 24.36 13.56
CA GLY A 999 -27.10 23.76 14.88
C GLY A 999 -26.88 22.24 14.88
N ILE A 1000 -26.78 21.62 13.70
CA ILE A 1000 -26.29 20.25 13.49
C ILE A 1000 -25.01 20.29 12.65
N LEU A 1001 -23.94 19.67 13.15
CA LEU A 1001 -22.68 19.55 12.41
C LEU A 1001 -22.87 18.68 11.15
N LYS A 1002 -22.43 19.21 10.01
CA LYS A 1002 -22.33 18.49 8.72
C LYS A 1002 -21.00 18.83 8.01
N PRO A 1003 -20.43 17.93 7.20
CA PRO A 1003 -20.86 16.55 6.96
C PRO A 1003 -20.74 15.70 8.24
N ASP A 1004 -21.33 14.50 8.24
CA ASP A 1004 -21.29 13.63 9.43
C ASP A 1004 -19.94 12.90 9.55
N ILE A 1005 -19.39 12.48 8.43
CA ILE A 1005 -18.22 11.60 8.32
C ILE A 1005 -17.52 11.81 6.97
N THR A 1006 -16.27 11.40 6.86
CA THR A 1006 -15.49 11.36 5.62
C THR A 1006 -15.10 9.92 5.25
N GLY A 1007 -15.00 9.64 3.95
CA GLY A 1007 -14.42 8.39 3.44
C GLY A 1007 -13.74 8.58 2.06
N PRO A 1008 -13.12 7.51 1.51
CA PRO A 1008 -12.36 7.59 0.27
C PRO A 1008 -13.24 7.99 -0.92
N GLY A 1009 -12.87 9.07 -1.60
CA GLY A 1009 -13.65 9.68 -2.68
C GLY A 1009 -12.83 10.32 -3.80
N VAL A 1010 -11.52 10.07 -3.87
CA VAL A 1010 -10.63 10.54 -4.96
C VAL A 1010 -9.97 9.33 -5.64
N SER A 1011 -9.90 9.32 -6.97
CA SER A 1011 -9.22 8.29 -7.78
C SER A 1011 -9.65 6.84 -7.43
N VAL A 1012 -10.95 6.66 -7.14
CA VAL A 1012 -11.54 5.36 -6.74
C VAL A 1012 -11.77 4.50 -7.98
N LEU A 1013 -11.22 3.28 -7.97
CA LEU A 1013 -11.36 2.32 -9.07
C LEU A 1013 -12.56 1.39 -8.81
N ALA A 1014 -13.56 1.44 -9.69
CA ALA A 1014 -14.72 0.55 -9.67
C ALA A 1014 -15.25 0.30 -11.09
N ALA A 1015 -16.36 -0.43 -11.23
CA ALA A 1015 -16.89 -0.84 -12.54
C ALA A 1015 -17.43 0.35 -13.36
N TRP A 1016 -17.54 0.15 -14.68
CA TRP A 1016 -17.96 1.18 -15.64
C TRP A 1016 -18.80 0.58 -16.78
N LYS A 1017 -19.50 1.46 -17.51
CA LYS A 1017 -20.50 1.10 -18.53
C LYS A 1017 -20.01 0.24 -19.71
N ASP A 1018 -18.71 0.27 -19.99
CA ASP A 1018 -18.11 -0.47 -21.12
C ASP A 1018 -17.60 -1.88 -20.73
N GLN A 1019 -18.16 -2.48 -19.67
CA GLN A 1019 -17.67 -3.72 -19.02
C GLN A 1019 -16.19 -3.66 -18.56
N LYS A 1020 -15.71 -2.44 -18.27
CA LYS A 1020 -14.33 -2.11 -17.83
C LYS A 1020 -14.34 -1.47 -16.45
N PHE A 1021 -13.18 -1.39 -15.82
CA PHE A 1021 -12.98 -0.53 -14.65
C PHE A 1021 -12.57 0.89 -15.07
N ASN A 1022 -12.98 1.87 -14.28
CA ASN A 1022 -12.61 3.28 -14.43
C ASN A 1022 -12.29 3.91 -13.07
N MET A 1023 -11.50 4.99 -13.07
CA MET A 1023 -11.32 5.83 -11.89
C MET A 1023 -12.28 7.02 -11.92
N ASN A 1024 -12.84 7.34 -10.75
CA ASN A 1024 -13.71 8.49 -10.57
C ASN A 1024 -13.46 9.16 -9.21
N SER A 1025 -13.86 10.42 -9.08
CA SER A 1025 -13.67 11.27 -7.90
C SER A 1025 -14.94 12.06 -7.58
N GLY A 1026 -15.37 12.03 -6.33
CA GLY A 1026 -16.57 12.72 -5.83
C GLY A 1026 -16.95 12.23 -4.43
N THR A 1027 -17.75 13.01 -3.71
CA THR A 1027 -18.51 12.51 -2.54
C THR A 1027 -19.50 11.40 -2.94
N SER A 1028 -19.85 11.35 -4.22
CA SER A 1028 -20.51 10.21 -4.88
C SER A 1028 -19.73 8.90 -4.79
N MET A 1029 -18.40 8.92 -4.61
CA MET A 1029 -17.60 7.71 -4.43
C MET A 1029 -17.40 7.36 -2.96
N SER A 1030 -17.45 8.32 -2.03
CA SER A 1030 -17.36 8.03 -0.58
C SER A 1030 -18.70 7.59 0.04
N CYS A 1031 -19.83 8.11 -0.44
CA CYS A 1031 -21.18 7.64 -0.08
C CYS A 1031 -21.36 6.11 -0.21
N PRO A 1032 -21.02 5.44 -1.34
CA PRO A 1032 -21.16 3.99 -1.46
C PRO A 1032 -20.16 3.21 -0.60
N HIS A 1033 -18.94 3.72 -0.33
CA HIS A 1033 -18.06 3.10 0.68
C HIS A 1033 -18.79 3.02 2.04
N LEU A 1034 -19.34 4.14 2.50
CA LEU A 1034 -20.08 4.23 3.76
C LEU A 1034 -21.38 3.41 3.74
N SER A 1035 -22.05 3.29 2.59
CA SER A 1035 -23.23 2.45 2.42
C SER A 1035 -22.89 0.96 2.57
N GLY A 1036 -21.80 0.50 1.97
CA GLY A 1036 -21.31 -0.86 2.16
C GLY A 1036 -20.85 -1.12 3.60
N ILE A 1037 -20.19 -0.16 4.26
CA ILE A 1037 -19.82 -0.26 5.69
C ILE A 1037 -21.07 -0.33 6.59
N ALA A 1038 -22.10 0.48 6.33
CA ALA A 1038 -23.38 0.41 7.02
C ALA A 1038 -24.06 -0.95 6.82
N ALA A 1039 -23.94 -1.57 5.64
CA ALA A 1039 -24.43 -2.93 5.40
C ALA A 1039 -23.65 -3.99 6.22
N LEU A 1040 -22.33 -3.86 6.38
CA LEU A 1040 -21.55 -4.72 7.28
C LEU A 1040 -22.02 -4.56 8.74
N ILE A 1041 -22.20 -3.33 9.22
CA ILE A 1041 -22.66 -3.07 10.60
C ILE A 1041 -24.10 -3.57 10.80
N LYS A 1042 -25.00 -3.40 9.83
CA LYS A 1042 -26.38 -3.95 9.87
C LYS A 1042 -26.40 -5.48 9.87
N LYS A 1043 -25.38 -6.14 9.30
CA LYS A 1043 -25.21 -7.60 9.36
C LYS A 1043 -24.65 -8.10 10.69
N ALA A 1044 -23.77 -7.32 11.32
CA ALA A 1044 -23.32 -7.59 12.70
C ALA A 1044 -24.46 -7.35 13.72
N HIS A 1045 -25.25 -6.31 13.51
CA HIS A 1045 -26.31 -5.85 14.42
C HIS A 1045 -27.66 -5.67 13.69
N PRO A 1046 -28.38 -6.77 13.41
CA PRO A 1046 -29.65 -6.72 12.66
C PRO A 1046 -30.72 -5.83 13.30
N ASP A 1047 -30.75 -5.74 14.64
CA ASP A 1047 -31.76 -4.99 15.38
C ASP A 1047 -31.44 -3.50 15.56
N TRP A 1048 -30.23 -3.04 15.19
CA TRP A 1048 -29.87 -1.63 15.36
C TRP A 1048 -30.69 -0.70 14.45
N SER A 1049 -31.06 0.45 15.02
CA SER A 1049 -31.69 1.56 14.29
C SER A 1049 -30.70 2.18 13.29
N PRO A 1050 -31.19 2.89 12.26
CA PRO A 1050 -30.35 3.70 11.39
C PRO A 1050 -29.48 4.72 12.16
N ALA A 1051 -30.01 5.26 13.26
CA ALA A 1051 -29.29 6.20 14.11
C ALA A 1051 -28.16 5.54 14.92
N ALA A 1052 -28.36 4.33 15.45
CA ALA A 1052 -27.33 3.58 16.15
C ALA A 1052 -26.15 3.25 15.22
N ILE A 1053 -26.42 2.80 13.98
CA ILE A 1053 -25.40 2.53 12.96
C ILE A 1053 -24.65 3.81 12.59
N LYS A 1054 -25.38 4.92 12.38
CA LYS A 1054 -24.79 6.24 12.10
C LYS A 1054 -23.90 6.71 13.27
N SER A 1055 -24.38 6.54 14.50
CA SER A 1055 -23.60 6.86 15.69
C SER A 1055 -22.32 6.03 15.76
N ALA A 1056 -22.37 4.72 15.52
CA ALA A 1056 -21.19 3.85 15.57
C ALA A 1056 -20.13 4.26 14.54
N ILE A 1057 -20.55 4.64 13.34
CA ILE A 1057 -19.68 5.20 12.29
C ILE A 1057 -19.05 6.53 12.72
N MET A 1058 -19.81 7.43 13.34
CA MET A 1058 -19.32 8.75 13.76
C MET A 1058 -18.43 8.69 15.00
N THR A 1059 -18.81 7.93 16.04
CA THR A 1059 -18.12 7.99 17.34
C THR A 1059 -16.78 7.27 17.38
N THR A 1060 -16.50 6.43 16.38
CA THR A 1060 -15.27 5.63 16.25
C THR A 1060 -14.31 6.16 15.19
N ALA A 1061 -14.69 7.24 14.51
CA ALA A 1061 -13.92 7.89 13.44
C ALA A 1061 -12.56 8.41 13.91
N TYR A 1062 -11.54 8.31 13.05
CA TYR A 1062 -10.21 8.84 13.32
C TYR A 1062 -9.99 10.21 12.65
N VAL A 1063 -9.11 11.03 13.23
CA VAL A 1063 -8.88 12.43 12.79
C VAL A 1063 -7.42 12.71 12.39
N THR A 1064 -6.63 11.66 12.17
CA THR A 1064 -5.20 11.72 11.84
C THR A 1064 -4.88 11.12 10.47
N ASP A 1065 -3.86 11.64 9.80
CA ASP A 1065 -3.31 11.06 8.59
C ASP A 1065 -2.34 9.89 8.89
N ASN A 1066 -1.89 9.19 7.83
CA ASN A 1066 -0.85 8.16 7.92
C ASN A 1066 0.51 8.67 8.40
N SER A 1067 0.75 9.99 8.34
CA SER A 1067 1.93 10.67 8.87
C SER A 1067 1.80 11.00 10.37
N ARG A 1068 0.67 10.60 11.00
CA ARG A 1068 0.29 10.85 12.40
C ARG A 1068 0.07 12.32 12.75
N GLY A 1069 -0.05 13.19 11.76
CA GLY A 1069 -0.57 14.55 11.88
C GLY A 1069 -2.11 14.55 11.87
N PRO A 1070 -2.76 15.71 11.98
CA PRO A 1070 -4.19 15.84 11.72
C PRO A 1070 -4.49 15.57 10.23
N ILE A 1071 -5.71 15.13 9.91
CA ILE A 1071 -6.21 15.13 8.51
C ILE A 1071 -6.10 16.56 7.95
N LEU A 1072 -5.51 16.69 6.77
CA LEU A 1072 -5.27 17.98 6.12
C LEU A 1072 -6.37 18.35 5.11
N ASP A 1073 -6.47 19.63 4.79
CA ASP A 1073 -7.29 20.20 3.73
C ASP A 1073 -6.53 20.35 2.40
N GLU A 1074 -7.20 20.86 1.38
CA GLU A 1074 -6.64 21.12 0.05
C GLU A 1074 -5.48 22.15 0.04
N ARG A 1075 -5.26 22.87 1.13
CA ARG A 1075 -4.17 23.85 1.33
C ARG A 1075 -3.01 23.27 2.14
N HIS A 1076 -3.10 22.01 2.55
CA HIS A 1076 -2.23 21.34 3.53
C HIS A 1076 -2.25 22.00 4.93
N LEU A 1077 -3.38 22.57 5.33
CA LEU A 1077 -3.66 23.01 6.70
C LEU A 1077 -4.52 21.94 7.41
N PRO A 1078 -4.54 21.88 8.76
CA PRO A 1078 -5.43 20.97 9.49
C PRO A 1078 -6.90 21.24 9.13
N ALA A 1079 -7.62 20.21 8.69
CA ALA A 1079 -9.00 20.34 8.24
C ALA A 1079 -9.97 20.52 9.42
N ASP A 1080 -10.92 21.45 9.26
CA ASP A 1080 -11.95 21.72 10.27
C ASP A 1080 -13.08 20.64 10.27
N PHE A 1081 -13.96 20.68 11.28
CA PHE A 1081 -15.09 19.73 11.37
C PHE A 1081 -16.20 20.01 10.34
N PHE A 1082 -16.25 21.18 9.71
CA PHE A 1082 -17.12 21.43 8.56
C PHE A 1082 -16.55 20.79 7.27
N ALA A 1083 -15.29 20.36 7.28
CA ALA A 1083 -14.70 19.49 6.27
C ALA A 1083 -14.79 18.00 6.65
N ILE A 1084 -14.23 17.60 7.79
CA ILE A 1084 -14.08 16.16 8.12
C ILE A 1084 -15.30 15.53 8.80
N GLY A 1085 -16.23 16.34 9.32
CA GLY A 1085 -17.32 15.89 10.18
C GLY A 1085 -16.78 15.33 11.51
N ALA A 1086 -17.16 14.09 11.83
CA ALA A 1086 -16.54 13.34 12.93
C ALA A 1086 -15.09 12.92 12.63
N GLY A 1087 -14.70 12.79 11.37
CA GLY A 1087 -13.39 12.29 10.95
C GLY A 1087 -13.51 11.32 9.78
N HIS A 1088 -12.47 10.53 9.53
CA HIS A 1088 -12.48 9.45 8.55
C HIS A 1088 -13.00 8.15 9.17
N VAL A 1089 -13.78 7.39 8.39
CA VAL A 1089 -14.45 6.16 8.86
C VAL A 1089 -13.47 5.05 9.28
N ASN A 1090 -13.85 4.32 10.34
CA ASN A 1090 -13.09 3.21 10.92
C ASN A 1090 -13.95 1.94 11.07
N PRO A 1091 -14.11 1.12 10.01
CA PRO A 1091 -14.99 -0.06 10.05
C PRO A 1091 -14.68 -1.09 11.14
N PRO A 1092 -13.41 -1.41 11.48
CA PRO A 1092 -13.07 -2.28 12.61
C PRO A 1092 -13.67 -1.81 13.94
N ASN A 1093 -13.52 -0.53 14.28
CA ASN A 1093 -14.06 0.00 15.53
C ASN A 1093 -15.58 0.22 15.44
N ALA A 1094 -16.13 0.56 14.27
CA ALA A 1094 -17.56 0.84 14.09
C ALA A 1094 -18.48 -0.39 14.26
N ILE A 1095 -17.94 -1.62 14.28
CA ILE A 1095 -18.70 -2.82 14.68
C ILE A 1095 -18.86 -2.93 16.19
N ASP A 1096 -17.91 -2.44 16.99
CA ASP A 1096 -18.02 -2.39 18.46
C ASP A 1096 -17.67 -0.99 18.99
N PRO A 1097 -18.63 -0.04 18.93
CA PRO A 1097 -18.42 1.33 19.38
C PRO A 1097 -18.52 1.47 20.92
N GLY A 1098 -18.88 0.42 21.66
CA GLY A 1098 -19.20 0.50 23.09
C GLY A 1098 -20.53 1.22 23.41
N LEU A 1099 -20.67 2.50 23.02
CA LEU A 1099 -21.89 3.30 23.20
C LEU A 1099 -22.38 3.91 21.88
N VAL A 1100 -23.71 4.08 21.75
CA VAL A 1100 -24.35 4.79 20.63
C VAL A 1100 -25.36 5.85 21.08
N TYR A 1101 -25.40 6.95 20.35
CA TYR A 1101 -26.42 8.00 20.42
C TYR A 1101 -27.60 7.56 19.53
N ASP A 1102 -28.50 6.77 20.11
CA ASP A 1102 -29.67 6.21 19.43
C ASP A 1102 -30.82 7.24 19.35
N LEU A 1103 -31.57 7.19 18.25
CA LEU A 1103 -32.72 8.04 17.91
C LEU A 1103 -33.77 7.24 17.15
N THR A 1104 -35.03 7.32 17.58
CA THR A 1104 -36.19 6.82 16.85
C THR A 1104 -36.77 7.90 15.92
N PRO A 1105 -37.61 7.55 14.93
CA PRO A 1105 -38.31 8.53 14.09
C PRO A 1105 -39.14 9.55 14.90
N GLN A 1106 -39.60 9.16 16.08
CA GLN A 1106 -40.38 9.98 17.00
C GLN A 1106 -39.53 11.07 17.67
N ASP A 1107 -38.26 10.80 17.96
CA ASP A 1107 -37.35 11.74 18.64
C ASP A 1107 -36.98 12.95 17.77
N TYR A 1108 -37.13 12.84 16.45
CA TYR A 1108 -37.00 13.98 15.52
C TYR A 1108 -38.23 14.91 15.52
N ILE A 1109 -39.39 14.51 16.07
CA ILE A 1109 -40.60 15.33 16.02
C ILE A 1109 -40.48 16.60 16.88
N PRO A 1110 -39.99 16.55 18.14
CA PRO A 1110 -39.68 17.76 18.90
C PRO A 1110 -38.70 18.72 18.21
N TYR A 1111 -37.73 18.17 17.46
CA TYR A 1111 -36.76 18.93 16.68
C TYR A 1111 -37.41 19.59 15.45
N LEU A 1112 -38.24 18.85 14.71
CA LEU A 1112 -38.99 19.39 13.57
C LEU A 1112 -40.00 20.46 13.99
N CYS A 1113 -40.69 20.29 15.13
CA CYS A 1113 -41.54 21.32 15.74
C CYS A 1113 -40.75 22.51 16.34
N GLY A 1114 -39.42 22.43 16.41
CA GLY A 1114 -38.54 23.56 16.72
C GLY A 1114 -38.12 24.36 15.48
N LEU A 1115 -38.35 23.84 14.27
CA LEU A 1115 -37.96 24.42 12.99
C LEU A 1115 -39.15 24.81 12.10
N TYR A 1116 -40.29 24.13 12.23
CA TYR A 1116 -41.42 24.24 11.30
C TYR A 1116 -42.78 24.12 12.00
N ASP A 1117 -43.80 24.75 11.41
CA ASP A 1117 -45.20 24.59 11.81
C ASP A 1117 -45.73 23.16 11.57
N SER A 1118 -46.76 22.79 12.34
CA SER A 1118 -47.49 21.50 12.28
C SER A 1118 -47.72 20.97 10.87
N THR A 1119 -48.13 21.83 9.92
CA THR A 1119 -48.39 21.47 8.51
C THR A 1119 -47.15 20.90 7.81
N TYR A 1120 -45.99 21.57 7.94
CA TYR A 1120 -44.74 21.15 7.30
C TYR A 1120 -44.13 19.94 8.01
N VAL A 1121 -44.29 19.84 9.33
CA VAL A 1121 -43.92 18.62 10.07
C VAL A 1121 -44.75 17.44 9.56
N GLN A 1122 -46.07 17.59 9.40
CA GLN A 1122 -46.96 16.56 8.86
C GLN A 1122 -46.60 16.13 7.43
N VAL A 1123 -46.10 17.02 6.57
CA VAL A 1123 -45.56 16.67 5.24
C VAL A 1123 -44.39 15.69 5.37
N ILE A 1124 -43.40 16.01 6.22
CA ILE A 1124 -42.21 15.17 6.43
C ILE A 1124 -42.58 13.82 7.06
N VAL A 1125 -43.37 13.84 8.15
CA VAL A 1125 -43.63 12.64 8.97
C VAL A 1125 -44.83 11.79 8.52
N ARG A 1126 -45.55 12.21 7.47
CA ARG A 1126 -46.74 11.55 6.87
C ARG A 1126 -47.87 11.19 7.87
N LYS A 1127 -47.93 11.87 9.02
CA LYS A 1127 -48.97 11.72 10.06
C LYS A 1127 -49.30 13.06 10.69
N HIS A 1128 -50.50 13.21 11.24
CA HIS A 1128 -50.90 14.41 11.96
C HIS A 1128 -50.01 14.63 13.19
N VAL A 1129 -49.44 15.83 13.30
CA VAL A 1129 -48.67 16.31 14.45
C VAL A 1129 -49.15 17.73 14.75
N ASP A 1130 -49.50 17.97 16.02
CA ASP A 1130 -49.77 19.31 16.51
C ASP A 1130 -48.55 19.80 17.32
N CYS A 1131 -47.74 20.67 16.72
CA CYS A 1131 -46.55 21.24 17.36
C CYS A 1131 -46.87 22.18 18.53
N SER A 1132 -48.12 22.59 18.75
CA SER A 1132 -48.51 23.29 19.98
C SER A 1132 -48.66 22.33 21.18
N SER A 1133 -48.91 21.04 20.91
CA SER A 1133 -48.99 19.98 21.93
C SER A 1133 -47.64 19.29 22.22
N VAL A 1134 -46.65 19.45 21.33
CA VAL A 1134 -45.31 18.88 21.46
C VAL A 1134 -44.35 19.93 22.02
N LYS A 1135 -43.65 19.60 23.12
CA LYS A 1135 -42.55 20.44 23.60
C LYS A 1135 -41.41 20.41 22.57
N SER A 1136 -41.26 21.48 21.80
CA SER A 1136 -40.16 21.62 20.83
C SER A 1136 -38.79 21.70 21.52
N ILE A 1137 -37.74 21.36 20.77
CA ILE A 1137 -36.34 21.44 21.20
C ILE A 1137 -35.52 22.24 20.19
N SER A 1138 -34.43 22.84 20.65
CA SER A 1138 -33.46 23.50 19.76
C SER A 1138 -32.61 22.46 19.01
N GLU A 1139 -32.02 22.86 17.88
CA GLU A 1139 -31.21 21.98 17.04
C GLU A 1139 -30.14 21.20 17.82
N GLY A 1140 -29.38 21.91 18.66
CA GLY A 1140 -28.29 21.32 19.45
C GLY A 1140 -28.75 20.38 20.57
N GLU A 1141 -30.04 20.35 20.92
CA GLU A 1141 -30.61 19.44 21.93
C GLU A 1141 -30.99 18.06 21.36
N LEU A 1142 -31.08 17.92 20.02
CA LEU A 1142 -31.27 16.62 19.37
C LEU A 1142 -30.18 15.63 19.81
N ASN A 1143 -30.54 14.37 20.09
CA ASN A 1143 -29.63 13.36 20.64
C ASN A 1143 -28.60 12.84 19.60
N TYR A 1144 -27.73 13.73 19.15
CA TYR A 1144 -26.88 13.55 17.99
C TYR A 1144 -25.43 13.22 18.39
N PRO A 1145 -24.66 12.43 17.59
CA PRO A 1145 -23.28 12.03 17.92
C PRO A 1145 -22.26 13.18 17.92
N SER A 1146 -22.66 14.38 17.55
CA SER A 1146 -21.87 15.62 17.57
C SER A 1146 -22.66 16.77 18.20
N ILE A 1147 -21.96 17.86 18.50
CA ILE A 1147 -22.55 19.05 19.12
C ILE A 1147 -22.17 20.28 18.30
N SER A 1148 -23.16 21.11 17.97
CA SER A 1148 -22.95 22.48 17.51
C SER A 1148 -23.63 23.44 18.47
N VAL A 1149 -22.95 24.51 18.87
CA VAL A 1149 -23.45 25.51 19.82
C VAL A 1149 -23.05 26.91 19.38
N THR A 1150 -23.94 27.88 19.56
CA THR A 1150 -23.66 29.31 19.32
C THR A 1150 -23.64 30.05 20.65
N LEU A 1151 -22.55 30.74 20.96
CA LEU A 1151 -22.34 31.47 22.22
C LEU A 1151 -22.34 32.98 21.97
N PRO A 1152 -23.41 33.72 22.35
CA PRO A 1152 -23.57 35.14 22.02
C PRO A 1152 -22.48 36.03 22.65
N ALA A 1153 -22.12 37.11 21.96
CA ALA A 1153 -21.08 38.09 22.36
C ALA A 1153 -21.16 38.55 23.83
N ASN A 1154 -22.37 38.89 24.27
CA ASN A 1154 -22.62 39.48 25.60
C ASN A 1154 -23.22 38.49 26.61
N SER A 1155 -23.23 37.19 26.32
CA SER A 1155 -23.84 36.18 27.20
C SER A 1155 -22.83 35.60 28.17
N SER A 1156 -23.00 35.92 29.46
CA SER A 1156 -22.34 35.21 30.57
C SER A 1156 -23.09 33.93 30.98
N THR A 1157 -24.27 33.69 30.42
CA THR A 1157 -25.14 32.53 30.66
C THR A 1157 -24.56 31.28 30.00
N SER A 1158 -24.60 30.15 30.71
CA SER A 1158 -24.20 28.85 30.16
C SER A 1158 -25.32 28.27 29.29
N ILE A 1159 -24.99 27.79 28.09
CA ILE A 1159 -25.90 27.03 27.23
C ILE A 1159 -25.62 25.55 27.46
N SER A 1160 -26.63 24.79 27.86
CA SER A 1160 -26.51 23.35 28.14
C SER A 1160 -27.39 22.52 27.23
N TYR A 1161 -26.86 21.38 26.78
CA TYR A 1161 -27.61 20.36 26.06
C TYR A 1161 -27.61 19.02 26.80
N THR A 1162 -28.70 18.27 26.65
CA THR A 1162 -28.80 16.89 27.11
C THR A 1162 -28.38 15.92 26.00
N ARG A 1163 -27.82 14.77 26.39
CA ARG A 1163 -27.59 13.62 25.52
C ARG A 1163 -27.92 12.33 26.27
N THR A 1164 -28.30 11.30 25.52
CA THR A 1164 -28.58 9.95 26.02
C THR A 1164 -27.83 8.94 25.18
N VAL A 1165 -26.98 8.14 25.84
CA VAL A 1165 -26.19 7.09 25.21
C VAL A 1165 -26.70 5.72 25.64
N THR A 1166 -26.70 4.79 24.70
CA THR A 1166 -27.11 3.38 24.90
C THR A 1166 -25.85 2.52 24.91
N ASN A 1167 -25.67 1.68 25.93
CA ASN A 1167 -24.58 0.70 25.94
C ASN A 1167 -24.88 -0.46 24.98
N VAL A 1168 -24.02 -0.68 24.00
CA VAL A 1168 -24.12 -1.77 23.03
C VAL A 1168 -22.91 -2.72 23.06
N GLY A 1169 -21.85 -2.33 23.77
CA GLY A 1169 -20.77 -3.23 24.18
C GLY A 1169 -21.09 -3.95 25.50
N GLU A 1170 -20.03 -4.46 26.15
CA GLU A 1170 -20.12 -5.31 27.35
C GLU A 1170 -21.02 -4.74 28.49
N PRO A 1171 -21.79 -5.60 29.19
CA PRO A 1171 -22.49 -5.23 30.42
C PRO A 1171 -21.50 -5.00 31.57
N LYS A 1172 -21.93 -4.28 32.61
CA LYS A 1172 -21.10 -3.85 33.76
C LYS A 1172 -19.91 -2.97 33.35
N SER A 1173 -20.04 -2.26 32.23
CA SER A 1173 -19.07 -1.30 31.72
C SER A 1173 -19.23 0.08 32.39
N THR A 1174 -18.14 0.83 32.48
CA THR A 1174 -18.12 2.19 33.01
C THR A 1174 -17.21 3.07 32.17
N TYR A 1175 -17.70 4.27 31.86
CA TYR A 1175 -17.06 5.25 30.99
C TYR A 1175 -16.86 6.55 31.77
N THR A 1176 -15.66 7.12 31.70
CA THR A 1176 -15.32 8.42 32.27
C THR A 1176 -15.18 9.45 31.16
N VAL A 1177 -15.71 10.65 31.36
CA VAL A 1177 -15.62 11.72 30.37
C VAL A 1177 -14.21 12.31 30.31
N LYS A 1178 -13.75 12.61 29.10
CA LYS A 1178 -12.68 13.56 28.82
C LYS A 1178 -13.24 14.65 27.91
N LEU A 1179 -12.83 15.88 28.15
CA LEU A 1179 -13.32 17.06 27.45
C LEU A 1179 -12.13 17.92 27.07
N ASP A 1180 -12.06 18.28 25.80
CA ASP A 1180 -10.98 19.06 25.20
C ASP A 1180 -11.64 20.20 24.42
N VAL A 1181 -11.47 21.42 24.91
CA VAL A 1181 -12.19 22.62 24.43
C VAL A 1181 -11.25 23.82 24.39
N PRO A 1182 -11.45 24.75 23.45
CA PRO A 1182 -10.54 25.87 23.24
C PRO A 1182 -10.68 26.88 24.39
N LYS A 1183 -9.58 27.54 24.76
CA LYS A 1183 -9.45 28.46 25.92
C LYS A 1183 -10.54 29.55 25.99
N GLU A 1184 -11.07 29.95 24.84
CA GLU A 1184 -12.18 30.89 24.66
C GLU A 1184 -13.50 30.42 25.31
N VAL A 1185 -13.62 29.13 25.63
CA VAL A 1185 -14.85 28.46 26.09
C VAL A 1185 -14.57 27.56 27.30
N SER A 1186 -15.30 27.79 28.39
CA SER A 1186 -15.42 26.79 29.46
C SER A 1186 -16.52 25.81 29.09
N ALA A 1187 -16.26 24.52 29.27
CA ALA A 1187 -17.29 23.49 29.15
C ALA A 1187 -17.19 22.49 30.31
N GLY A 1188 -18.31 21.85 30.63
CA GLY A 1188 -18.41 20.87 31.72
C GLY A 1188 -19.53 19.87 31.46
N VAL A 1189 -19.40 18.67 32.05
CA VAL A 1189 -20.30 17.53 31.81
C VAL A 1189 -20.77 16.95 33.15
N THR A 1190 -22.04 16.60 33.26
CA THR A 1190 -22.64 16.04 34.48
C THR A 1190 -23.63 14.92 34.13
N PRO A 1191 -23.49 13.70 34.70
CA PRO A 1191 -22.37 13.25 35.54
C PRO A 1191 -21.07 13.13 34.72
N THR A 1192 -19.91 13.07 35.38
CA THR A 1192 -18.60 12.86 34.74
C THR A 1192 -18.27 11.39 34.44
N THR A 1193 -19.12 10.47 34.91
CA THR A 1193 -18.98 9.02 34.76
C THR A 1193 -20.35 8.42 34.46
N LEU A 1194 -20.42 7.48 33.52
CA LEU A 1194 -21.61 6.68 33.20
C LEU A 1194 -21.31 5.20 33.45
N SER A 1195 -22.19 4.53 34.19
CA SER A 1195 -22.09 3.09 34.47
C SER A 1195 -23.33 2.35 33.97
N PHE A 1196 -23.11 1.22 33.31
CA PHE A 1196 -24.14 0.40 32.68
C PHE A 1196 -24.04 -1.02 33.22
N ASN A 1197 -25.11 -1.54 33.81
CA ASN A 1197 -25.15 -2.88 34.39
C ASN A 1197 -25.44 -3.97 33.34
N GLU A 1198 -26.09 -3.59 32.24
CA GLU A 1198 -26.61 -4.48 31.19
C GLU A 1198 -26.41 -3.87 29.79
N VAL A 1199 -26.58 -4.70 28.76
CA VAL A 1199 -26.60 -4.27 27.35
C VAL A 1199 -27.95 -3.63 27.04
N ASN A 1200 -27.97 -2.65 26.14
CA ASN A 1200 -29.10 -1.77 25.80
C ASN A 1200 -29.59 -0.84 26.92
N GLN A 1201 -28.93 -0.81 28.09
CA GLN A 1201 -29.21 0.22 29.10
C GLN A 1201 -28.87 1.61 28.54
N LYS A 1202 -29.81 2.54 28.72
CA LYS A 1202 -29.64 3.96 28.37
C LYS A 1202 -29.23 4.76 29.61
N GLN A 1203 -28.31 5.70 29.43
CA GLN A 1203 -27.89 6.67 30.45
C GLN A 1203 -27.81 8.07 29.83
N SER A 1204 -28.16 9.10 30.60
CA SER A 1204 -28.18 10.49 30.13
C SER A 1204 -27.13 11.35 30.82
N PHE A 1205 -26.60 12.32 30.10
CA PHE A 1205 -25.71 13.35 30.62
C PHE A 1205 -26.09 14.73 30.08
N SER A 1206 -25.77 15.78 30.83
CA SER A 1206 -25.84 17.17 30.39
C SER A 1206 -24.42 17.68 30.13
N ILE A 1207 -24.23 18.42 29.03
CA ILE A 1207 -23.01 19.17 28.73
C ILE A 1207 -23.35 20.65 28.65
N SER A 1208 -22.57 21.50 29.34
CA SER A 1208 -22.79 22.94 29.41
C SER A 1208 -21.59 23.72 28.89
N PHE A 1209 -21.84 24.76 28.10
CA PHE A 1209 -20.85 25.63 27.46
C PHE A 1209 -21.02 27.09 27.90
N ARG A 1210 -19.91 27.78 28.16
CA ARG A 1210 -19.88 29.19 28.57
C ARG A 1210 -18.68 29.89 27.94
N ARG A 1211 -18.87 31.11 27.45
CA ARG A 1211 -17.79 31.92 26.86
C ARG A 1211 -16.91 32.54 27.95
N ASN A 1212 -15.59 32.50 27.76
CA ASN A 1212 -14.59 33.00 28.72
C ASN A 1212 -14.03 34.39 28.37
N GLY A 1213 -14.18 34.85 27.12
CA GLY A 1213 -13.58 36.10 26.68
C GLY A 1213 -13.93 36.51 25.23
N GLY A 1214 -13.16 37.47 24.72
CA GLY A 1214 -13.30 38.00 23.36
C GLY A 1214 -12.66 37.11 22.29
N GLY A 1215 -13.06 37.34 21.04
CA GLY A 1215 -12.81 36.47 19.88
C GLY A 1215 -14.14 36.08 19.23
N SER A 1216 -14.16 35.94 17.90
CA SER A 1216 -15.37 35.64 17.10
C SER A 1216 -15.05 34.64 15.99
N GLY A 1217 -16.08 34.01 15.42
CA GLY A 1217 -15.96 32.93 14.43
C GLY A 1217 -16.12 31.54 15.05
N ALA A 1218 -15.79 30.49 14.29
CA ALA A 1218 -15.91 29.11 14.74
C ALA A 1218 -14.64 28.65 15.48
N VAL A 1219 -14.82 27.96 16.61
CA VAL A 1219 -13.76 27.25 17.35
C VAL A 1219 -14.19 25.81 17.63
N GLN A 1220 -13.23 24.90 17.78
CA GLN A 1220 -13.46 23.45 17.78
C GLN A 1220 -13.00 22.79 19.09
N GLY A 1221 -13.74 21.77 19.52
CA GLY A 1221 -13.40 20.90 20.65
C GLY A 1221 -13.95 19.48 20.49
N GLN A 1222 -13.84 18.65 21.52
CA GLN A 1222 -14.28 17.25 21.49
C GLN A 1222 -14.61 16.73 22.90
N LEU A 1223 -15.66 15.91 22.97
CA LEU A 1223 -16.00 15.08 24.12
C LEU A 1223 -15.60 13.63 23.81
N LEU A 1224 -15.08 12.91 24.81
CA LEU A 1224 -14.79 11.49 24.71
C LEU A 1224 -15.31 10.76 25.95
N TRP A 1225 -16.16 9.75 25.77
CA TRP A 1225 -16.44 8.76 26.80
C TRP A 1225 -15.42 7.63 26.69
N VAL A 1226 -14.65 7.39 27.76
CA VAL A 1226 -13.52 6.46 27.75
C VAL A 1226 -13.72 5.35 28.78
N SER A 1227 -13.72 4.09 28.34
CA SER A 1227 -13.66 2.90 29.19
C SER A 1227 -12.25 2.29 29.17
N GLY A 1228 -12.09 1.05 29.64
CA GLY A 1228 -10.83 0.30 29.51
C GLY A 1228 -10.57 -0.24 28.09
N THR A 1229 -11.59 -0.27 27.24
CA THR A 1229 -11.59 -0.93 25.91
C THR A 1229 -12.08 -0.02 24.78
N HIS A 1230 -12.94 0.95 25.08
CA HIS A 1230 -13.65 1.76 24.08
C HIS A 1230 -13.40 3.26 24.29
N VAL A 1231 -13.41 4.01 23.19
CA VAL A 1231 -13.36 5.47 23.17
C VAL A 1231 -14.46 5.97 22.23
N VAL A 1232 -15.47 6.62 22.81
CA VAL A 1232 -16.66 7.10 22.10
C VAL A 1232 -16.54 8.61 21.96
N ARG A 1233 -16.22 9.10 20.76
CA ARG A 1233 -15.85 10.50 20.51
C ARG A 1233 -16.98 11.29 19.86
N SER A 1234 -17.26 12.48 20.37
CA SER A 1234 -18.16 13.46 19.76
C SER A 1234 -17.41 14.76 19.44
N PRO A 1235 -17.35 15.20 18.17
CA PRO A 1235 -16.81 16.51 17.84
C PRO A 1235 -17.76 17.63 18.32
N ILE A 1236 -17.18 18.76 18.69
CA ILE A 1236 -17.89 19.96 19.15
C ILE A 1236 -17.48 21.13 18.26
N SER A 1237 -18.45 21.77 17.62
CA SER A 1237 -18.28 23.03 16.89
C SER A 1237 -18.95 24.16 17.66
N ILE A 1238 -18.23 25.27 17.88
CA ILE A 1238 -18.66 26.38 18.73
C ILE A 1238 -18.55 27.68 17.94
N LYS A 1239 -19.69 28.29 17.60
CA LYS A 1239 -19.74 29.62 16.99
C LYS A 1239 -19.69 30.69 18.08
N LEU A 1240 -18.67 31.54 18.04
CA LEU A 1240 -18.54 32.73 18.87
C LEU A 1240 -19.02 33.95 18.07
N GLU A 1241 -20.10 34.59 18.53
CA GLU A 1241 -20.67 35.80 17.90
C GLU A 1241 -19.98 37.10 18.32
#